data_AF-A0A396RT90-F1
#
_entry.id   AF-A0A396RT90-F1
#
_cell.length_a   1.000
_cell.length_b   1.000
_cell.length_c   1.000
_cell.angle_alpha   90.00
_cell.angle_beta   90.00
_cell.angle_gamma   90.00
#
_symmetry.space_group_name_H-M   'P 1'
#
loop_
_entity.id
_entity.type
_entity.pdbx_description
1 polymer ?
#
loop_
_entity_poly.entity_id
_entity_poly.type
_entity_poly.pdbx_seq_one_letter_code
_entity_poly.pdbx_strand_id
1 'polypeptide(L)'
;MMGNRLCRALGASTAIGMVCAATAASAQSAVEYPQDASVGQDEQAQAEDIIVTGSRVVTNGNQSANPVTVLSTDELLRNTPTTIADALSQAPQFRGSLRPSSFVSPQSPVNAFVNLRGLSDPGTPRTLVLFDGRRVTPAIAGGQVDVNMLPNLLVKRVDIVTGGASAAYGSDAVAGVVNYILDRDFVGLKASANAGVSQRGDNGTQKIGLAAGGKFLDDRLHVMGSLEYFNSSGVGNTSDRAWLQKHCQAIQNPTYSATNSAGGPNFLFRCGVTGTDFARGGVITSGPLQGTQFLPGGATAPYRYGTLRTASTMVGGDGEWLPRGNVVAPLKTISGFGHIDYDVTDNIRLFVEGTYTRNESDLPFIYPQFSGGSAFAIRADNAFLPNSVRGQMATLGLATISVGRVGLDWGQSVGHTTQDYYRGAAGFDAKLGGDWVLSGYFDWGRALIDQNTTQMVNVANARLAADAVVNPANGQIACRSTLTNPANGCVPLNIFGEGSASQAALDYIFGEPFTHRKTEQSAAELAVRGSPFATWAGDVQLAAGFDWREISASAVADSISTSGGWLAGNQVAQPYGKYNVKEVFGEVTIHEGYVTRKEARRIEKGEAPDTGQKPARPEVTATMQTYIDLHRHAAVRAALTGHPKVALRLLVAHAIVGSHLFRVTPEPQSTRNDGVRESVETCRGEAEFDERRRAVLGLLGFSAEEATVTGGNCDGYRLAGVFLRLLDLPDRAVMDVIAIVIGEALAAGGAAVEAVGSHIGVDMAQWWQADAAFFELIRDKEVLGRIVAEVAGEAVASANAGEKSKTLKEIVADHLAGANGRAKVENWVPKWMAFPPAGYTARGGVGTVKAAALVAAARATEPDPTAPASALLPEEAEKLAA
;
A
#
# COMPACT_ATOMS: atom_id res chain seq x y z
N MET A 1 9.17 -7.05 52.59
CA MET A 1 9.72 -8.00 53.60
C MET A 1 8.71 -9.11 53.84
N MET A 2 9.18 -10.34 54.10
CA MET A 2 8.53 -11.50 54.76
C MET A 2 6.98 -11.56 54.87
N GLY A 3 6.28 -12.67 54.60
CA GLY A 3 6.72 -14.01 54.19
C GLY A 3 5.72 -15.10 54.64
N ASN A 4 5.43 -16.06 53.75
CA ASN A 4 4.81 -17.39 53.96
C ASN A 4 3.65 -17.60 54.97
N ARG A 5 2.52 -18.10 54.45
CA ARG A 5 1.86 -19.31 55.00
C ARG A 5 1.50 -20.31 53.89
N LEU A 6 1.90 -21.57 54.11
CA LEU A 6 1.65 -22.77 53.28
C LEU A 6 0.16 -23.19 53.35
N CYS A 7 -0.50 -23.54 52.25
CA CYS A 7 -0.59 -24.83 51.52
C CYS A 7 -1.58 -25.88 52.09
N ARG A 8 -2.09 -26.70 51.14
CA ARG A 8 -2.97 -27.89 51.22
C ARG A 8 -4.48 -27.61 51.06
N ALA A 9 -5.23 -28.35 50.23
CA ALA A 9 -4.86 -29.56 49.46
C ALA A 9 -5.80 -29.89 48.29
N LEU A 10 -5.22 -30.55 47.25
CA LEU A 10 -5.80 -31.55 46.31
C LEU A 10 -7.00 -31.08 45.44
N GLY A 11 -7.14 -31.41 44.15
CA GLY A 11 -6.56 -32.43 43.25
C GLY A 11 -7.72 -32.97 42.36
N ALA A 12 -7.59 -33.38 41.10
CA ALA A 12 -6.42 -33.66 40.27
C ALA A 12 -6.76 -33.57 38.76
N SER A 13 -5.72 -33.39 37.94
CA SER A 13 -5.44 -34.04 36.62
C SER A 13 -6.49 -34.00 35.47
N THR A 14 -6.10 -33.85 34.20
CA THR A 14 -4.85 -34.33 33.56
C THR A 14 -4.40 -33.39 32.43
N ALA A 15 -3.08 -33.21 32.26
CA ALA A 15 -2.47 -32.50 31.14
C ALA A 15 -1.46 -33.41 30.42
N ILE A 16 -1.32 -33.26 29.10
CA ILE A 16 -0.28 -33.93 28.31
C ILE A 16 0.91 -32.97 28.18
N GLY A 17 2.10 -33.42 28.60
CA GLY A 17 3.28 -32.57 28.78
C GLY A 17 4.16 -32.46 27.54
N MET A 18 4.66 -31.25 27.29
CA MET A 18 5.81 -30.99 26.43
C MET A 18 7.10 -31.23 27.24
N VAL A 19 7.98 -32.10 26.75
CA VAL A 19 9.23 -32.45 27.46
C VAL A 19 10.36 -31.51 27.02
N CYS A 20 10.79 -30.63 27.93
CA CYS A 20 12.09 -29.98 27.86
C CYS A 20 13.06 -30.71 28.81
N ALA A 21 14.15 -31.26 28.27
CA ALA A 21 15.25 -31.80 29.05
C ALA A 21 16.46 -30.89 28.90
N ALA A 22 16.97 -30.37 30.01
CA ALA A 22 18.24 -29.66 30.08
C ALA A 22 19.23 -30.47 30.93
N THR A 23 20.43 -30.69 30.42
CA THR A 23 21.59 -31.21 31.18
C THR A 23 22.81 -30.32 30.94
N ALA A 24 23.69 -30.27 31.94
CA ALA A 24 24.62 -29.16 32.12
C ALA A 24 26.02 -29.38 31.49
N ALA A 25 26.73 -28.27 31.35
CA ALA A 25 28.02 -28.10 30.69
C ALA A 25 29.20 -28.94 31.22
N SER A 26 30.14 -29.26 30.32
CA SER A 26 31.58 -29.13 30.61
C SER A 26 32.43 -29.02 29.33
N ALA A 27 33.47 -28.17 29.42
CA ALA A 27 34.66 -28.03 28.56
C ALA A 27 34.52 -27.50 27.11
N GLN A 28 35.47 -26.61 26.75
CA GLN A 28 35.60 -25.93 25.46
C GLN A 28 36.58 -26.67 24.54
N SER A 29 36.23 -26.74 23.24
CA SER A 29 37.18 -26.81 22.14
C SER A 29 36.66 -25.93 21.01
N ALA A 30 37.45 -24.96 20.55
CA ALA A 30 37.12 -24.20 19.35
C ALA A 30 37.36 -25.06 18.11
N VAL A 31 36.48 -24.97 17.11
CA VAL A 31 36.63 -25.61 15.81
C VAL A 31 36.27 -24.59 14.73
N GLU A 32 37.14 -24.46 13.74
CA GLU A 32 36.99 -23.56 12.60
C GLU A 32 35.83 -23.95 11.66
N TYR A 33 35.31 -22.95 10.94
CA TYR A 33 34.41 -23.16 9.80
C TYR A 33 35.23 -23.51 8.55
N PRO A 34 34.98 -24.65 7.89
CA PRO A 34 35.48 -24.87 6.53
C PRO A 34 34.65 -24.08 5.52
N GLN A 35 35.31 -23.30 4.66
CA GLN A 35 34.73 -22.86 3.40
C GLN A 35 34.83 -23.96 2.33
N ASP A 36 34.13 -23.73 1.21
CA ASP A 36 34.13 -24.50 -0.04
C ASP A 36 33.41 -25.86 -0.09
N ALA A 37 32.18 -25.79 -0.61
CA ALA A 37 31.66 -26.78 -1.56
C ALA A 37 30.94 -26.05 -2.70
N SER A 38 31.41 -26.25 -3.92
CA SER A 38 30.95 -25.55 -5.13
C SER A 38 29.55 -25.95 -5.58
N VAL A 39 28.69 -24.98 -5.88
CA VAL A 39 27.48 -25.17 -6.71
C VAL A 39 27.80 -24.72 -8.14
N GLY A 40 27.63 -25.62 -9.11
CA GLY A 40 27.86 -25.31 -10.52
C GLY A 40 26.81 -24.35 -11.08
N GLN A 41 27.24 -23.42 -11.93
CA GLN A 41 26.35 -22.51 -12.66
C GLN A 41 26.21 -22.96 -14.11
N ASP A 42 25.10 -23.62 -14.41
CA ASP A 42 24.52 -23.71 -15.75
C ASP A 42 23.02 -23.47 -15.61
N GLU A 43 22.60 -22.20 -15.74
CA GLU A 43 21.49 -21.79 -16.61
C GLU A 43 21.29 -20.27 -16.57
N GLN A 44 20.88 -19.71 -17.71
CA GLN A 44 20.62 -18.28 -17.84
C GLN A 44 19.24 -17.97 -17.26
N ALA A 45 19.20 -17.30 -16.11
CA ALA A 45 17.95 -16.72 -15.61
C ALA A 45 17.44 -15.66 -16.62
N GLN A 46 16.49 -16.07 -17.45
CA GLN A 46 15.59 -15.14 -18.15
C GLN A 46 14.94 -14.25 -17.08
N ALA A 47 14.76 -12.97 -17.38
CA ALA A 47 13.96 -12.11 -16.52
C ALA A 47 12.52 -12.64 -16.54
N GLU A 48 12.01 -13.10 -15.39
CA GLU A 48 10.62 -13.53 -15.26
C GLU A 48 9.69 -12.36 -15.63
N ASP A 49 8.82 -12.56 -16.62
CA ASP A 49 7.82 -11.58 -17.00
C ASP A 49 6.82 -11.39 -15.85
N ILE A 50 6.92 -10.25 -15.17
CA ILE A 50 5.96 -9.87 -14.13
C ILE A 50 4.67 -9.45 -14.82
N ILE A 51 3.71 -10.38 -14.89
CA ILE A 51 2.34 -10.12 -15.32
C ILE A 51 1.70 -9.08 -14.38
N VAL A 52 1.50 -7.87 -14.87
CA VAL A 52 0.98 -6.75 -14.06
C VAL A 52 -0.45 -6.43 -14.44
N THR A 53 -1.30 -6.25 -13.43
CA THR A 53 -2.68 -5.80 -13.58
C THR A 53 -2.74 -4.44 -14.27
N GLY A 54 -3.49 -4.31 -15.36
CA GLY A 54 -3.61 -3.05 -16.11
C GLY A 54 -4.04 -3.20 -17.58
N SER A 55 -3.88 -4.40 -18.14
CA SER A 55 -4.30 -4.84 -19.48
C SER A 55 -4.64 -6.34 -19.41
N ARG A 56 -5.49 -6.85 -20.31
CA ARG A 56 -5.67 -8.32 -20.49
C ARG A 56 -4.67 -8.93 -21.48
N VAL A 57 -3.97 -8.08 -22.23
CA VAL A 57 -3.00 -8.43 -23.27
C VAL A 57 -1.57 -8.37 -22.73
N VAL A 58 -1.20 -7.26 -22.10
CA VAL A 58 0.19 -6.95 -21.71
C VAL A 58 0.62 -7.75 -20.48
N THR A 59 1.66 -8.57 -20.64
CA THR A 59 2.26 -9.41 -19.58
C THR A 59 3.41 -8.74 -18.83
N ASN A 60 3.71 -7.47 -19.09
CA ASN A 60 4.83 -6.75 -18.47
C ASN A 60 4.42 -5.32 -18.06
N GLY A 61 4.49 -5.00 -16.77
CA GLY A 61 4.03 -3.71 -16.22
C GLY A 61 4.68 -2.46 -16.82
N ASN A 62 5.90 -2.57 -17.35
CA ASN A 62 6.60 -1.45 -18.00
C ASN A 62 5.96 -1.02 -19.33
N GLN A 63 5.02 -1.80 -19.87
CA GLN A 63 4.28 -1.51 -21.10
C GLN A 63 2.82 -1.09 -20.84
N SER A 64 2.37 -0.99 -19.58
CA SER A 64 1.01 -0.53 -19.28
C SER A 64 0.89 0.98 -19.46
N ALA A 65 -0.12 1.42 -20.22
CA ALA A 65 -0.46 2.84 -20.37
C ALA A 65 -1.05 3.46 -19.08
N ASN A 66 -1.47 2.64 -18.12
CA ASN A 66 -1.98 3.08 -16.83
C ASN A 66 -0.87 3.02 -15.77
N PRO A 67 -0.73 4.01 -14.87
CA PRO A 67 0.19 3.90 -13.73
C PRO A 67 -0.21 2.75 -12.81
N VAL A 68 0.68 1.75 -12.69
CA VAL A 68 0.53 0.63 -11.76
C VAL A 68 1.57 0.70 -10.66
N THR A 69 1.15 0.48 -9.43
CA THR A 69 2.02 0.35 -8.26
C THR A 69 1.95 -1.10 -7.77
N VAL A 70 3.10 -1.77 -7.75
CA VAL A 70 3.22 -3.13 -7.23
C VAL A 70 3.80 -3.05 -5.82
N LEU A 71 3.11 -3.65 -4.85
CA LEU A 71 3.57 -3.76 -3.47
C LEU A 71 3.74 -5.24 -3.12
N SER A 72 4.94 -5.65 -2.67
CA SER A 72 5.15 -7.03 -2.24
C SER A 72 4.47 -7.30 -0.90
N THR A 73 3.94 -8.50 -0.71
CA THR A 73 3.27 -8.86 0.55
C THR A 73 4.25 -8.82 1.73
N ASP A 74 5.51 -9.18 1.51
CA ASP A 74 6.54 -9.13 2.54
C ASP A 74 6.85 -7.70 2.99
N GLU A 75 6.81 -6.69 2.10
CA GLU A 75 6.90 -5.28 2.50
C GLU A 75 5.67 -4.80 3.26
N LEU A 76 4.47 -5.19 2.81
CA LEU A 76 3.21 -4.87 3.49
C LEU A 76 3.15 -5.45 4.91
N LEU A 77 3.79 -6.60 5.15
CA LEU A 77 3.84 -7.29 6.44
C LEU A 77 5.08 -6.96 7.30
N ARG A 78 6.05 -6.16 6.83
CA ARG A 78 7.22 -5.75 7.64
C ARG A 78 6.86 -4.89 8.86
N ASN A 79 5.74 -4.18 8.82
CA ASN A 79 5.25 -3.33 9.92
C ASN A 79 4.21 -4.04 10.81
N THR A 80 4.38 -5.34 11.04
CA THR A 80 3.43 -6.21 11.77
C THR A 80 3.35 -5.91 13.28
N PRO A 81 2.26 -6.26 13.99
CA PRO A 81 1.11 -7.07 13.54
C PRO A 81 -0.10 -6.23 13.10
N THR A 82 -0.33 -6.15 11.79
CA THR A 82 -1.50 -5.51 11.16
C THR A 82 -2.02 -6.36 9.98
N THR A 83 -3.20 -6.05 9.45
CA THR A 83 -3.75 -6.70 8.25
C THR A 83 -3.17 -6.11 6.96
N ILE A 84 -3.28 -6.79 5.81
CA ILE A 84 -2.92 -6.18 4.51
C ILE A 84 -3.76 -4.91 4.27
N ALA A 85 -5.02 -4.88 4.71
CA ALA A 85 -5.87 -3.70 4.61
C ALA A 85 -5.29 -2.48 5.35
N ASP A 86 -4.80 -2.69 6.58
CA ASP A 86 -4.16 -1.66 7.40
C ASP A 86 -2.84 -1.17 6.81
N ALA A 87 -2.08 -2.06 6.15
CA ALA A 87 -0.84 -1.74 5.45
C ALA A 87 -1.09 -0.94 4.16
N LEU A 88 -1.97 -1.43 3.27
CA LEU A 88 -2.35 -0.75 2.03
C LEU A 88 -2.87 0.66 2.31
N SER A 89 -3.67 0.82 3.36
CA SER A 89 -4.25 2.11 3.74
C SER A 89 -3.29 3.10 4.42
N GLN A 90 -1.98 2.77 4.51
CA GLN A 90 -0.91 3.77 4.71
C GLN A 90 -0.35 4.32 3.38
N ALA A 91 -0.56 3.63 2.26
CA ALA A 91 -0.07 4.10 0.97
C ALA A 91 -0.89 5.32 0.48
N PRO A 92 -0.25 6.39 -0.05
CA PRO A 92 -0.91 7.67 -0.35
C PRO A 92 -2.10 7.60 -1.34
N GLN A 93 -2.17 6.52 -2.10
CA GLN A 93 -3.22 6.24 -3.09
C GLN A 93 -4.57 5.91 -2.45
N PHE A 94 -4.58 5.46 -1.18
CA PHE A 94 -5.80 5.15 -0.44
C PHE A 94 -6.20 6.31 0.47
N ARG A 95 -7.46 6.73 0.41
CA ARG A 95 -8.03 7.75 1.30
C ARG A 95 -9.45 7.35 1.69
N GLY A 96 -9.77 7.43 2.98
CA GLY A 96 -11.10 7.04 3.46
C GLY A 96 -11.39 5.53 3.33
N SER A 97 -10.36 4.68 3.27
CA SER A 97 -10.54 3.24 3.41
C SER A 97 -11.12 2.92 4.79
N LEU A 98 -12.16 2.11 4.84
CA LEU A 98 -12.76 1.66 6.09
C LEU A 98 -11.91 0.53 6.68
N ARG A 99 -11.69 0.59 7.99
CA ARG A 99 -10.92 -0.38 8.79
C ARG A 99 -11.65 -0.63 10.11
N PRO A 100 -11.34 -1.71 10.85
CA PRO A 100 -11.86 -1.97 12.20
C PRO A 100 -11.63 -0.86 13.25
N SER A 101 -10.77 0.12 12.95
CA SER A 101 -10.47 1.30 13.77
C SER A 101 -11.04 2.63 13.22
N SER A 102 -11.64 2.62 12.03
CA SER A 102 -12.09 3.85 11.33
C SER A 102 -13.59 4.12 11.46
N PHE A 103 -14.41 3.07 11.58
CA PHE A 103 -15.85 3.19 11.82
C PHE A 103 -16.32 1.96 12.61
N VAL A 104 -16.71 2.17 13.87
CA VAL A 104 -17.12 1.08 14.77
C VAL A 104 -18.58 1.27 15.17
N SER A 105 -19.47 0.62 14.42
CA SER A 105 -20.90 0.54 14.72
C SER A 105 -21.28 -0.93 14.93
N PRO A 106 -21.90 -1.31 16.06
CA PRO A 106 -22.40 -2.67 16.28
C PRO A 106 -23.52 -3.08 15.32
N GLN A 107 -24.11 -2.12 14.60
CA GLN A 107 -25.09 -2.36 13.53
C GLN A 107 -24.43 -2.60 12.16
N SER A 108 -23.09 -2.68 12.10
CA SER A 108 -22.33 -2.85 10.86
C SER A 108 -21.27 -3.92 11.04
N PRO A 109 -21.13 -4.88 10.11
CA PRO A 109 -20.04 -5.85 10.19
C PRO A 109 -18.67 -5.15 10.09
N VAL A 110 -17.70 -5.70 10.82
CA VAL A 110 -16.34 -5.16 10.94
C VAL A 110 -15.51 -5.59 9.71
N ASN A 111 -15.79 -4.93 8.59
CA ASN A 111 -15.11 -5.15 7.32
C ASN A 111 -13.91 -4.19 7.16
N ALA A 112 -12.96 -4.54 6.30
CA ALA A 112 -12.01 -3.60 5.73
C ALA A 112 -12.31 -3.37 4.24
N PHE A 113 -12.62 -2.13 3.87
CA PHE A 113 -12.91 -1.74 2.49
C PHE A 113 -11.87 -0.75 1.98
N VAL A 114 -11.20 -1.11 0.89
CA VAL A 114 -10.23 -0.25 0.22
C VAL A 114 -10.91 0.87 -0.57
N ASN A 115 -10.37 2.09 -0.48
CA ASN A 115 -10.90 3.27 -1.16
C ASN A 115 -9.77 4.02 -1.89
N LEU A 116 -9.62 3.76 -3.18
CA LEU A 116 -8.67 4.48 -4.02
C LEU A 116 -9.12 5.93 -4.20
N ARG A 117 -8.18 6.85 -3.95
CA ARG A 117 -8.30 8.31 -4.17
C ARG A 117 -9.43 8.98 -3.38
N GLY A 118 -10.11 8.28 -2.47
CA GLY A 118 -11.29 8.77 -1.76
C GLY A 118 -12.54 8.85 -2.65
N LEU A 119 -12.58 8.08 -3.74
CA LEU A 119 -13.67 8.11 -4.72
C LEU A 119 -14.75 7.05 -4.50
N SER A 120 -14.61 6.11 -3.57
CA SER A 120 -15.72 5.24 -3.14
C SER A 120 -16.54 5.93 -2.03
N ASP A 121 -17.86 6.01 -2.22
CA ASP A 121 -18.79 6.45 -1.18
C ASP A 121 -19.32 5.24 -0.39
N PRO A 122 -19.82 5.40 0.86
CA PRO A 122 -20.54 4.36 1.56
C PRO A 122 -21.71 3.83 0.71
N GLY A 123 -21.73 2.53 0.40
CA GLY A 123 -22.75 1.91 -0.45
C GLY A 123 -22.57 2.10 -1.97
N THR A 124 -21.52 2.78 -2.44
CA THR A 124 -21.15 2.86 -3.87
C THR A 124 -19.64 2.64 -4.06
N PRO A 125 -19.16 1.39 -4.21
CA PRO A 125 -17.77 1.11 -4.50
C PRO A 125 -17.41 1.66 -5.89
N ARG A 126 -16.31 2.40 -5.96
CA ARG A 126 -15.69 2.83 -7.22
C ARG A 126 -14.29 2.24 -7.40
N THR A 127 -13.83 1.47 -6.42
CA THR A 127 -12.58 0.69 -6.43
C THR A 127 -12.94 -0.77 -6.68
N LEU A 128 -12.46 -1.36 -7.77
CA LEU A 128 -12.64 -2.78 -8.03
C LEU A 128 -11.57 -3.60 -7.29
N VAL A 129 -11.99 -4.59 -6.52
CA VAL A 129 -11.09 -5.58 -5.90
C VAL A 129 -11.12 -6.87 -6.72
N LEU A 130 -9.93 -7.33 -7.09
CA LEU A 130 -9.71 -8.61 -7.75
C LEU A 130 -8.86 -9.52 -6.86
N PHE A 131 -9.11 -10.82 -6.95
CA PHE A 131 -8.23 -11.86 -6.44
C PHE A 131 -7.74 -12.67 -7.62
N ASP A 132 -6.43 -12.63 -7.87
CA ASP A 132 -5.77 -13.32 -8.97
C ASP A 132 -6.48 -13.08 -10.32
N GLY A 133 -6.71 -11.79 -10.62
CA GLY A 133 -7.38 -11.30 -11.83
C GLY A 133 -8.91 -11.43 -11.84
N ARG A 134 -9.51 -12.17 -10.91
CA ARG A 134 -10.94 -12.52 -10.91
C ARG A 134 -11.73 -11.68 -9.91
N ARG A 135 -12.99 -11.38 -10.23
CA ARG A 135 -13.88 -10.55 -9.38
C ARG A 135 -14.22 -11.29 -8.09
N VAL A 136 -13.98 -10.65 -6.94
CA VAL A 136 -14.32 -11.21 -5.63
C VAL A 136 -15.80 -10.94 -5.32
N THR A 137 -16.50 -11.92 -4.72
CA THR A 137 -17.90 -11.72 -4.28
C THR A 137 -17.98 -10.60 -3.23
N PRO A 138 -18.88 -9.60 -3.38
CA PRO A 138 -19.10 -8.57 -2.37
C PRO A 138 -19.47 -9.12 -0.99
N ALA A 139 -18.89 -8.53 0.05
CA ALA A 139 -19.19 -8.83 1.44
C ALA A 139 -20.58 -8.32 1.86
N ILE A 140 -21.03 -7.22 1.27
CA ILE A 140 -22.33 -6.58 1.55
C ILE A 140 -23.05 -6.21 0.25
N ALA A 141 -24.38 -6.09 0.34
CA ALA A 141 -25.28 -5.77 -0.78
C ALA A 141 -24.95 -4.46 -1.54
N GLY A 142 -24.18 -3.55 -0.93
CA GLY A 142 -23.64 -2.36 -1.58
C GLY A 142 -22.49 -2.63 -2.56
N GLY A 143 -22.11 -3.89 -2.83
CA GLY A 143 -21.06 -4.25 -3.80
C GLY A 143 -19.62 -4.17 -3.26
N GLN A 144 -19.43 -3.79 -1.99
CA GLN A 144 -18.11 -3.63 -1.38
C GLN A 144 -17.50 -4.98 -0.97
N VAL A 145 -16.23 -5.21 -1.29
CA VAL A 145 -15.48 -6.45 -0.96
C VAL A 145 -14.65 -6.24 0.31
N ASP A 146 -14.87 -7.08 1.32
CA ASP A 146 -14.05 -7.11 2.53
C ASP A 146 -12.71 -7.79 2.25
N VAL A 147 -11.63 -7.02 2.25
CA VAL A 147 -10.30 -7.56 1.92
C VAL A 147 -9.70 -8.41 3.03
N ASN A 148 -10.27 -8.39 4.25
CA ASN A 148 -9.90 -9.31 5.32
C ASN A 148 -10.26 -10.78 5.01
N MET A 149 -11.11 -11.01 3.99
CA MET A 149 -11.56 -12.34 3.58
C MET A 149 -10.57 -13.08 2.67
N LEU A 150 -9.57 -12.38 2.14
CA LEU A 150 -8.59 -12.92 1.20
C LEU A 150 -7.41 -13.57 1.95
N PRO A 151 -6.83 -14.68 1.43
CA PRO A 151 -5.65 -15.30 2.03
C PRO A 151 -4.46 -14.35 1.93
N ASN A 152 -3.74 -14.12 3.03
CA ASN A 152 -2.58 -13.23 3.07
C ASN A 152 -1.27 -14.00 2.83
N LEU A 153 -1.15 -15.23 3.33
CA LEU A 153 0.11 -16.00 3.32
C LEU A 153 0.63 -16.35 1.92
N LEU A 154 -0.31 -16.67 1.02
CA LEU A 154 -0.05 -17.13 -0.35
C LEU A 154 -0.18 -16.01 -1.39
N VAL A 155 -0.58 -14.80 -1.01
CA VAL A 155 -0.53 -13.64 -1.93
C VAL A 155 0.92 -13.18 -2.06
N LYS A 156 1.44 -13.13 -3.28
CA LYS A 156 2.82 -12.71 -3.61
C LYS A 156 2.98 -11.19 -3.59
N ARG A 157 1.99 -10.50 -4.14
CA ARG A 157 1.96 -9.04 -4.31
C ARG A 157 0.53 -8.52 -4.40
N VAL A 158 0.37 -7.22 -4.18
CA VAL A 158 -0.84 -6.47 -4.51
C VAL A 158 -0.50 -5.47 -5.61
N ASP A 159 -1.18 -5.59 -6.75
CA ASP A 159 -1.09 -4.62 -7.85
C ASP A 159 -2.18 -3.55 -7.68
N ILE A 160 -1.82 -2.28 -7.78
CA ILE A 160 -2.72 -1.14 -7.64
C ILE A 160 -2.68 -0.31 -8.92
N VAL A 161 -3.79 -0.28 -9.66
CA VAL A 161 -3.94 0.50 -10.91
C VAL A 161 -4.67 1.79 -10.59
N THR A 162 -3.98 2.93 -10.64
CA THR A 162 -4.60 4.24 -10.40
C THR A 162 -4.94 4.95 -11.71
N GLY A 163 -6.13 4.71 -12.24
CA GLY A 163 -6.60 5.25 -13.52
C GLY A 163 -8.02 4.81 -13.85
N GLY A 164 -8.54 5.28 -14.99
CA GLY A 164 -9.85 4.89 -15.52
C GLY A 164 -9.85 3.47 -16.08
N ALA A 165 -9.66 2.48 -15.22
CA ALA A 165 -9.48 1.08 -15.60
C ALA A 165 -10.79 0.41 -16.09
N SER A 166 -11.92 1.12 -16.07
CA SER A 166 -13.22 0.63 -16.53
C SER A 166 -13.27 0.19 -17.99
N ALA A 167 -12.37 0.69 -18.85
CA ALA A 167 -12.26 0.23 -20.23
C ALA A 167 -11.80 -1.24 -20.33
N ALA A 168 -11.00 -1.71 -19.37
CA ALA A 168 -10.60 -3.11 -19.26
C ALA A 168 -11.53 -3.87 -18.31
N TYR A 169 -11.66 -3.43 -17.06
CA TYR A 169 -12.30 -4.22 -15.98
C TYR A 169 -13.77 -3.85 -15.70
N GLY A 170 -14.43 -3.14 -16.63
CA GLY A 170 -15.86 -2.82 -16.55
C GLY A 170 -16.21 -1.68 -15.58
N SER A 171 -17.50 -1.36 -15.51
CA SER A 171 -18.02 -0.13 -14.88
C SER A 171 -17.71 0.05 -13.39
N ASP A 172 -17.35 -1.00 -12.65
CA ASP A 172 -17.01 -0.92 -11.22
C ASP A 172 -15.62 -0.25 -10.97
N ALA A 173 -14.73 -0.24 -11.97
CA ALA A 173 -13.32 0.16 -11.83
C ALA A 173 -13.05 1.66 -12.06
N VAL A 174 -13.95 2.55 -11.64
CA VAL A 174 -13.92 4.00 -11.94
C VAL A 174 -12.74 4.72 -11.29
N ALA A 175 -12.42 4.39 -10.03
CA ALA A 175 -11.30 4.96 -9.28
C ALA A 175 -9.98 4.22 -9.54
N GLY A 176 -10.07 2.96 -10.00
CA GLY A 176 -8.96 2.05 -10.21
C GLY A 176 -9.26 0.61 -9.79
N VAL A 177 -8.21 -0.22 -9.81
CA VAL A 177 -8.24 -1.64 -9.47
C VAL A 177 -7.22 -1.94 -8.37
N VAL A 178 -7.56 -2.85 -7.46
CA VAL A 178 -6.63 -3.45 -6.48
C VAL A 178 -6.71 -4.97 -6.67
N ASN A 179 -5.65 -5.58 -7.18
CA ASN A 179 -5.60 -7.02 -7.48
C ASN A 179 -4.60 -7.73 -6.57
N TYR A 180 -5.08 -8.73 -5.84
CA TYR A 180 -4.28 -9.55 -4.93
C TYR A 180 -3.77 -10.76 -5.71
N ILE A 181 -2.48 -10.78 -6.06
CA ILE A 181 -1.90 -11.82 -6.91
C ILE A 181 -1.45 -13.01 -6.08
N LEU A 182 -1.95 -14.19 -6.42
CA LEU A 182 -1.64 -15.46 -5.77
C LEU A 182 -0.27 -15.99 -6.23
N ASP A 183 0.53 -16.54 -5.31
CA ASP A 183 1.80 -17.23 -5.64
C ASP A 183 1.51 -18.66 -6.11
N ARG A 184 1.02 -18.79 -7.36
CA ARG A 184 0.62 -20.08 -7.95
C ARG A 184 1.76 -21.11 -8.03
N ASP A 185 3.02 -20.71 -7.93
CA ASP A 185 4.17 -21.61 -7.96
C ASP A 185 4.69 -22.01 -6.56
N PHE A 186 3.98 -21.66 -5.49
CA PHE A 186 4.43 -21.91 -4.12
C PHE A 186 4.63 -23.41 -3.83
N VAL A 187 5.87 -23.80 -3.49
CA VAL A 187 6.23 -25.16 -3.06
C VAL A 187 7.01 -25.07 -1.74
N GLY A 188 6.65 -25.91 -0.78
CA GLY A 188 7.24 -25.97 0.54
C GLY A 188 6.26 -25.64 1.67
N LEU A 189 6.78 -25.14 2.79
CA LEU A 189 6.04 -24.84 4.01
C LEU A 189 6.36 -23.40 4.46
N LYS A 190 5.34 -22.58 4.67
CA LYS A 190 5.45 -21.20 5.19
C LYS A 190 4.63 -21.09 6.46
N ALA A 191 5.26 -20.74 7.56
CA ALA A 191 4.58 -20.48 8.84
C ALA A 191 4.82 -19.03 9.27
N SER A 192 3.81 -18.43 9.89
CA SER A 192 3.91 -17.10 10.49
C SER A 192 3.24 -17.09 11.86
N ALA A 193 3.87 -16.43 12.82
CA ALA A 193 3.30 -16.17 14.14
C ALA A 193 3.69 -14.76 14.58
N ASN A 194 2.70 -13.93 14.88
CA ASN A 194 2.89 -12.59 15.41
C ASN A 194 2.03 -12.42 16.66
N ALA A 195 2.55 -11.69 17.64
CA ALA A 195 1.79 -11.18 18.77
C ALA A 195 2.14 -9.71 18.98
N GLY A 196 1.18 -8.93 19.45
CA GLY A 196 1.36 -7.50 19.72
C GLY A 196 0.46 -7.02 20.84
N VAL A 197 0.75 -5.82 21.31
CA VAL A 197 -0.12 -5.10 22.23
C VAL A 197 -0.06 -3.61 21.92
N SER A 198 -1.16 -2.88 22.12
CA SER A 198 -1.15 -1.42 22.05
C SER A 198 -0.14 -0.82 23.03
N GLN A 199 0.34 0.40 22.75
CA GLN A 199 1.22 1.15 23.67
C GLN A 199 0.62 1.39 25.07
N ARG A 200 -0.68 1.14 25.27
CA ARG A 200 -1.39 1.26 26.55
C ARG A 200 -1.70 -0.07 27.22
N GLY A 201 -1.31 -1.20 26.63
CA GLY A 201 -1.63 -2.53 27.17
C GLY A 201 -3.08 -2.98 26.96
N ASP A 202 -3.87 -2.22 26.19
CA ASP A 202 -5.34 -2.31 26.15
C ASP A 202 -5.94 -2.86 24.85
N ASN A 203 -5.10 -3.30 23.91
CA ASN A 203 -5.49 -4.17 22.80
C ASN A 203 -4.39 -5.20 22.54
N GLY A 204 -4.61 -6.46 22.93
CA GLY A 204 -3.74 -7.57 22.57
C GLY A 204 -4.11 -8.12 21.19
N THR A 205 -3.12 -8.28 20.30
CA THR A 205 -3.29 -8.85 18.96
C THR A 205 -2.46 -10.12 18.79
N GLN A 206 -3.00 -11.08 18.04
CA GLN A 206 -2.38 -12.36 17.72
C GLN A 206 -2.67 -12.70 16.26
N LYS A 207 -1.66 -13.17 15.53
CA LYS A 207 -1.81 -13.76 14.19
C LYS A 207 -1.02 -15.06 14.13
N ILE A 208 -1.65 -16.13 13.66
CA ILE A 208 -1.00 -17.42 13.40
C ILE A 208 -1.39 -17.84 11.99
N GLY A 209 -0.43 -18.35 11.24
CA GLY A 209 -0.63 -18.71 9.84
C GLY A 209 0.24 -19.89 9.43
N LEU A 210 -0.32 -20.78 8.63
CA LEU A 210 0.38 -21.91 8.02
C LEU A 210 -0.06 -22.03 6.56
N ALA A 211 0.90 -22.17 5.65
CA ALA A 211 0.67 -22.49 4.25
C ALA A 211 1.60 -23.62 3.80
N ALA A 212 1.10 -24.49 2.93
CA ALA A 212 1.84 -25.60 2.36
C ALA A 212 1.53 -25.71 0.85
N GLY A 213 2.54 -26.10 0.07
CA GLY A 213 2.41 -26.32 -1.38
C GLY A 213 3.33 -27.43 -1.86
N GLY A 214 2.90 -28.18 -2.88
CA GLY A 214 3.65 -29.32 -3.40
C GLY A 214 3.25 -29.67 -4.84
N LYS A 215 4.23 -30.18 -5.59
CA LYS A 215 4.04 -30.73 -6.94
C LYS A 215 4.09 -32.26 -6.90
N PHE A 216 3.27 -32.89 -7.73
CA PHE A 216 3.00 -34.32 -7.79
C PHE A 216 2.75 -34.75 -9.25
N LEU A 217 2.73 -36.06 -9.51
CA LEU A 217 2.48 -36.63 -10.85
C LEU A 217 3.42 -36.07 -11.93
N ASP A 218 4.73 -36.11 -11.69
CA ASP A 218 5.77 -35.55 -12.56
C ASP A 218 5.51 -34.06 -12.87
N ASP A 219 5.34 -33.28 -11.81
CA ASP A 219 4.97 -31.85 -11.77
C ASP A 219 3.61 -31.46 -12.38
N ARG A 220 2.85 -32.41 -12.92
CA ARG A 220 1.54 -32.13 -13.57
C ARG A 220 0.42 -31.77 -12.60
N LEU A 221 0.53 -32.10 -11.33
CA LEU A 221 -0.44 -31.76 -10.28
C LEU A 221 0.24 -30.88 -9.24
N HIS A 222 -0.18 -29.62 -9.14
CA HIS A 222 0.23 -28.74 -8.06
C HIS A 222 -0.93 -28.51 -7.10
N VAL A 223 -0.66 -28.64 -5.80
CA VAL A 223 -1.64 -28.46 -4.73
C VAL A 223 -1.03 -27.53 -3.69
N MET A 224 -1.76 -26.49 -3.32
CA MET A 224 -1.38 -25.62 -2.22
C MET A 224 -2.58 -25.16 -1.40
N GLY A 225 -2.32 -24.71 -0.18
CA GLY A 225 -3.36 -24.18 0.69
C GLY A 225 -2.79 -23.48 1.92
N SER A 226 -3.64 -22.73 2.60
CA SER A 226 -3.29 -22.00 3.81
C SER A 226 -4.41 -21.95 4.84
N LEU A 227 -4.04 -21.89 6.11
CA LEU A 227 -4.90 -21.64 7.25
C LEU A 227 -4.36 -20.42 8.01
N GLU A 228 -5.22 -19.44 8.27
CA GLU A 228 -4.89 -18.24 9.04
C GLU A 228 -5.87 -18.03 10.20
N TYR A 229 -5.34 -17.65 11.34
CA TYR A 229 -6.06 -17.19 12.52
C TYR A 229 -5.56 -15.79 12.87
N PHE A 230 -6.48 -14.86 13.08
CA PHE A 230 -6.21 -13.54 13.60
C PHE A 230 -7.17 -13.24 14.76
N ASN A 231 -6.66 -12.58 15.79
CA ASN A 231 -7.45 -12.12 16.92
C ASN A 231 -6.95 -10.74 17.38
N SER A 232 -7.86 -9.80 17.50
CA SER A 232 -7.67 -8.49 18.11
C SER A 232 -8.64 -8.38 19.26
N SER A 233 -8.13 -8.10 20.47
CA SER A 233 -8.95 -7.85 21.66
C SER A 233 -9.81 -6.59 21.52
N GLY A 234 -9.50 -5.75 20.52
CA GLY A 234 -10.11 -4.45 20.34
C GLY A 234 -9.65 -3.45 21.41
N VAL A 235 -10.25 -2.28 21.37
CA VAL A 235 -10.25 -1.33 22.48
C VAL A 235 -11.71 -0.97 22.68
N GLY A 236 -12.24 -1.30 23.85
CA GLY A 236 -13.65 -1.13 24.20
C GLY A 236 -14.09 0.33 24.29
N ASN A 237 -14.71 0.69 25.40
CA ASN A 237 -15.52 1.88 25.47
C ASN A 237 -14.66 3.15 25.31
N THR A 238 -15.12 4.09 24.47
CA THR A 238 -14.51 5.42 24.29
C THR A 238 -14.32 6.18 25.61
N SER A 239 -15.11 5.90 26.66
CA SER A 239 -14.95 6.44 28.02
C SER A 239 -13.63 6.08 28.69
N ASP A 240 -12.93 5.03 28.28
CA ASP A 240 -11.64 4.61 28.87
C ASP A 240 -10.49 5.55 28.49
N ARG A 241 -10.73 6.48 27.55
CA ARG A 241 -9.75 7.44 27.07
C ARG A 241 -9.98 8.82 27.69
N ALA A 242 -9.02 9.27 28.51
CA ALA A 242 -9.05 10.57 29.19
C ALA A 242 -9.28 11.80 28.27
N TRP A 243 -8.98 11.71 26.96
CA TRP A 243 -9.31 12.77 26.00
C TRP A 243 -10.81 12.81 25.61
N LEU A 244 -11.51 11.68 25.68
CA LEU A 244 -12.95 11.53 25.42
C LEU A 244 -13.78 11.79 26.69
N GLN A 245 -13.24 11.48 27.88
CA GLN A 245 -13.80 11.89 29.19
C GLN A 245 -13.93 13.42 29.36
N LYS A 246 -13.35 14.22 28.47
CA LYS A 246 -13.60 15.67 28.40
C LYS A 246 -14.97 16.02 27.81
N HIS A 247 -15.73 15.03 27.31
CA HIS A 247 -17.06 15.17 26.71
C HIS A 247 -17.10 16.26 25.63
N CYS A 248 -16.07 16.27 24.76
CA CYS A 248 -15.92 17.25 23.69
C CYS A 248 -16.70 16.84 22.43
N GLN A 249 -17.68 17.65 22.03
CA GLN A 249 -18.50 17.42 20.84
C GLN A 249 -19.02 18.73 20.25
N ALA A 250 -19.58 18.64 19.04
CA ALA A 250 -20.28 19.74 18.40
C ALA A 250 -21.68 19.90 19.01
N ILE A 251 -21.95 21.05 19.63
CA ILE A 251 -23.29 21.45 20.10
C ILE A 251 -23.89 22.45 19.10
N GLN A 252 -25.21 22.34 18.84
CA GLN A 252 -25.90 23.31 17.99
C GLN A 252 -25.79 24.70 18.61
N ASN A 253 -25.41 25.70 17.81
CA ASN A 253 -25.26 27.06 18.27
C ASN A 253 -26.64 27.73 18.46
N PRO A 254 -27.05 28.11 19.69
CA PRO A 254 -28.36 28.70 19.92
C PRO A 254 -28.53 30.09 19.27
N THR A 255 -27.44 30.77 18.90
CA THR A 255 -27.47 32.08 18.23
C THR A 255 -27.35 31.99 16.70
N TYR A 256 -27.25 30.78 16.14
CA TYR A 256 -27.19 30.61 14.68
C TYR A 256 -28.55 30.88 14.02
N SER A 257 -28.52 31.63 12.93
CA SER A 257 -29.63 31.73 11.98
C SER A 257 -29.12 31.50 10.57
N ALA A 258 -29.85 30.73 9.76
CA ALA A 258 -29.56 30.54 8.35
C ALA A 258 -29.59 31.85 7.53
N THR A 259 -30.17 32.92 8.07
CA THR A 259 -30.25 34.26 7.45
C THR A 259 -29.29 35.29 8.04
N ASN A 260 -28.48 34.95 9.06
CA ASN A 260 -27.58 35.91 9.70
C ASN A 260 -26.24 35.29 10.12
N SER A 261 -25.19 35.60 9.36
CA SER A 261 -23.80 35.18 9.59
C SER A 261 -23.20 35.71 10.91
N ALA A 262 -23.75 36.78 11.50
CA ALA A 262 -23.24 37.37 12.74
C ALA A 262 -23.43 36.46 13.97
N GLY A 263 -24.30 35.44 13.88
CA GLY A 263 -24.52 34.46 14.95
C GLY A 263 -23.38 33.44 15.13
N GLY A 264 -22.40 33.43 14.24
CA GLY A 264 -21.32 32.43 14.20
C GLY A 264 -21.71 31.14 13.47
N PRO A 265 -20.90 30.07 13.55
CA PRO A 265 -21.17 28.80 12.88
C PRO A 265 -22.41 28.09 13.45
N ASN A 266 -23.04 27.24 12.65
CA ASN A 266 -24.20 26.42 13.06
C ASN A 266 -23.89 25.49 14.24
N PHE A 267 -22.65 25.03 14.36
CA PHE A 267 -22.18 24.21 15.46
C PHE A 267 -20.99 24.85 16.17
N LEU A 268 -21.00 24.77 17.50
CA LEU A 268 -19.89 25.15 18.37
C LEU A 268 -19.22 23.88 18.90
N PHE A 269 -17.90 23.75 18.74
CA PHE A 269 -17.19 22.67 19.43
C PHE A 269 -17.00 23.06 20.91
N ARG A 270 -17.46 22.22 21.84
CA ARG A 270 -17.42 22.46 23.29
C ARG A 270 -17.11 21.17 24.03
N CYS A 271 -16.43 21.31 25.17
CA CYS A 271 -16.15 20.22 26.11
C CYS A 271 -17.06 20.32 27.34
N GLY A 272 -17.23 19.22 28.07
CA GLY A 272 -18.19 19.11 29.16
C GLY A 272 -19.64 19.04 28.69
N VAL A 273 -19.91 18.58 27.45
CA VAL A 273 -21.27 18.52 26.91
C VAL A 273 -22.00 17.27 27.43
N THR A 274 -23.16 17.49 28.06
CA THR A 274 -24.03 16.46 28.64
C THR A 274 -25.44 16.55 28.05
N GLY A 275 -26.29 15.55 28.31
CA GLY A 275 -27.70 15.57 27.93
C GLY A 275 -28.51 16.61 28.72
N THR A 276 -29.48 17.28 28.08
CA THR A 276 -30.35 18.28 28.73
C THR A 276 -31.57 17.66 29.41
N ASP A 277 -32.09 16.56 28.85
CA ASP A 277 -33.44 16.06 29.09
C ASP A 277 -33.47 14.60 29.56
N PHE A 278 -32.37 14.11 30.11
CA PHE A 278 -32.28 12.82 30.80
C PHE A 278 -31.26 12.87 31.94
N ALA A 279 -31.48 12.03 32.95
CA ALA A 279 -30.60 11.82 34.09
C ALA A 279 -30.63 10.33 34.48
N ARG A 280 -29.66 9.85 35.30
CA ARG A 280 -29.57 8.44 35.71
C ARG A 280 -30.84 7.93 36.40
N GLY A 281 -31.29 8.64 37.43
CA GLY A 281 -32.55 8.31 38.11
C GLY A 281 -33.80 8.83 37.40
N GLY A 282 -33.65 9.62 36.33
CA GLY A 282 -34.72 10.28 35.61
C GLY A 282 -34.89 11.76 35.96
N VAL A 283 -35.41 12.55 35.02
CA VAL A 283 -35.74 13.98 35.18
C VAL A 283 -37.04 14.31 34.46
N ILE A 284 -37.88 15.17 35.05
CA ILE A 284 -39.08 15.69 34.39
C ILE A 284 -38.65 16.69 33.30
N THR A 285 -39.01 16.41 32.04
CA THR A 285 -38.47 17.10 30.86
C THR A 285 -39.32 18.26 30.37
N SER A 286 -40.58 18.37 30.80
CA SER A 286 -41.52 19.38 30.33
C SER A 286 -42.60 19.74 31.36
N GLY A 287 -43.33 20.83 31.11
CA GLY A 287 -44.41 21.31 31.96
C GLY A 287 -43.95 22.02 33.24
N PRO A 288 -44.88 22.37 34.16
CA PRO A 288 -44.58 23.16 35.37
C PRO A 288 -43.63 22.49 36.37
N LEU A 289 -43.38 21.18 36.24
CA LEU A 289 -42.45 20.41 37.08
C LEU A 289 -41.11 20.10 36.37
N GLN A 290 -40.87 20.68 35.18
CA GLN A 290 -39.61 20.53 34.45
C GLN A 290 -38.40 20.85 35.34
N GLY A 291 -37.37 20.02 35.26
CA GLY A 291 -36.17 20.18 36.08
C GLY A 291 -36.31 19.62 37.50
N THR A 292 -37.28 18.76 37.75
CA THR A 292 -37.29 17.88 38.93
C THR A 292 -36.59 16.57 38.57
N GLN A 293 -35.46 16.25 39.21
CA GLN A 293 -34.76 14.97 39.06
C GLN A 293 -35.06 14.02 40.21
N PHE A 294 -34.96 12.71 39.93
CA PHE A 294 -35.08 11.63 40.90
C PHE A 294 -33.70 11.07 41.24
N LEU A 295 -33.38 11.05 42.53
CA LEU A 295 -32.14 10.51 43.11
C LEU A 295 -32.31 9.03 43.47
N PRO A 296 -31.22 8.29 43.78
CA PRO A 296 -31.31 6.92 44.29
C PRO A 296 -32.31 6.79 45.46
N GLY A 297 -33.13 5.73 45.44
CA GLY A 297 -34.21 5.54 46.42
C GLY A 297 -35.46 6.41 46.19
N GLY A 298 -35.55 7.17 45.09
CA GLY A 298 -36.76 7.89 44.67
C GLY A 298 -36.96 9.26 45.32
N ALA A 299 -35.99 9.77 46.08
CA ALA A 299 -36.00 11.16 46.57
C ALA A 299 -35.91 12.15 45.39
N THR A 300 -36.44 13.36 45.53
CA THR A 300 -36.44 14.37 44.46
C THR A 300 -35.56 15.57 44.76
N ALA A 301 -34.89 16.11 43.74
CA ALA A 301 -34.09 17.34 43.82
C ALA A 301 -34.27 18.22 42.58
N PRO A 302 -33.90 19.52 42.63
CA PRO A 302 -33.78 20.35 41.43
C PRO A 302 -32.65 19.85 40.52
N TYR A 303 -32.89 19.86 39.21
CA TYR A 303 -31.92 19.53 38.17
C TYR A 303 -31.24 20.80 37.67
N ARG A 304 -29.92 20.88 37.81
CA ARG A 304 -29.13 22.07 37.45
C ARG A 304 -28.78 22.03 35.97
N TYR A 305 -29.39 22.92 35.20
CA TYR A 305 -29.06 23.09 33.79
C TYR A 305 -27.71 23.80 33.60
N GLY A 306 -26.95 23.35 32.60
CA GLY A 306 -25.72 23.97 32.13
C GLY A 306 -25.93 25.17 31.20
N THR A 307 -24.83 25.63 30.60
CA THR A 307 -24.83 26.73 29.60
C THR A 307 -24.99 26.19 28.18
N LEU A 308 -25.23 27.07 27.19
CA LEU A 308 -25.44 26.67 25.78
C LEU A 308 -26.51 25.57 25.60
N ARG A 309 -27.55 25.60 26.44
CA ARG A 309 -28.62 24.60 26.48
C ARG A 309 -29.41 24.59 25.17
N THR A 310 -29.47 23.41 24.56
CA THR A 310 -30.36 23.05 23.44
C THR A 310 -31.45 22.10 23.94
N ALA A 311 -32.32 21.62 23.05
CA ALA A 311 -33.37 20.65 23.40
C ALA A 311 -32.81 19.31 23.94
N SER A 312 -31.62 18.88 23.50
CA SER A 312 -31.04 17.57 23.81
C SER A 312 -29.69 17.61 24.52
N THR A 313 -28.93 18.71 24.41
CA THR A 313 -27.57 18.83 24.96
C THR A 313 -27.29 20.20 25.59
N MET A 314 -26.40 20.24 26.57
CA MET A 314 -25.94 21.45 27.29
C MET A 314 -24.48 21.30 27.72
N VAL A 315 -23.82 22.40 28.09
CA VAL A 315 -22.44 22.41 28.61
C VAL A 315 -22.47 22.49 30.14
N GLY A 316 -22.05 21.41 30.79
CA GLY A 316 -22.14 21.21 32.24
C GLY A 316 -23.57 20.97 32.73
N GLY A 317 -23.76 21.05 34.05
CA GLY A 317 -25.04 20.73 34.70
C GLY A 317 -25.14 19.26 35.13
N ASP A 318 -26.32 18.85 35.59
CA ASP A 318 -26.59 17.51 36.17
C ASP A 318 -26.90 16.43 35.11
N GLY A 319 -26.71 16.75 33.84
CA GLY A 319 -26.93 15.83 32.72
C GLY A 319 -25.86 14.75 32.62
N GLU A 320 -26.22 13.61 32.02
CA GLU A 320 -25.28 12.52 31.79
C GLU A 320 -24.63 12.63 30.39
N TRP A 321 -23.38 12.20 30.26
CA TRP A 321 -22.73 11.98 28.97
C TRP A 321 -22.71 10.48 28.67
N LEU A 322 -23.22 10.11 27.49
CA LEU A 322 -23.24 8.71 27.07
C LEU A 322 -22.06 8.46 26.14
N PRO A 323 -21.09 7.62 26.52
CA PRO A 323 -20.10 7.17 25.57
C PRO A 323 -20.79 6.44 24.42
N ARG A 324 -20.41 6.79 23.20
CA ARG A 324 -20.91 6.17 21.98
C ARG A 324 -19.72 5.65 21.16
N GLY A 325 -19.75 4.37 20.87
CA GLY A 325 -18.74 3.69 20.06
C GLY A 325 -17.52 3.20 20.85
N ASN A 326 -16.75 2.38 20.15
CA ASN A 326 -15.53 1.74 20.63
C ASN A 326 -14.34 2.29 19.83
N VAL A 327 -13.13 2.27 20.39
CA VAL A 327 -11.95 2.90 19.75
C VAL A 327 -11.36 1.99 18.67
N VAL A 328 -11.38 0.67 18.88
CA VAL A 328 -11.02 -0.34 17.89
C VAL A 328 -11.95 -1.53 18.10
N ALA A 329 -12.59 -2.04 17.04
CA ALA A 329 -13.41 -3.23 17.20
C ALA A 329 -12.56 -4.46 17.58
N PRO A 330 -13.02 -5.32 18.51
CA PRO A 330 -12.49 -6.67 18.60
C PRO A 330 -12.84 -7.39 17.31
N LEU A 331 -11.90 -8.17 16.80
CA LEU A 331 -12.08 -8.91 15.55
C LEU A 331 -11.33 -10.23 15.66
N LYS A 332 -12.06 -11.31 15.49
CA LYS A 332 -11.52 -12.66 15.39
C LYS A 332 -11.82 -13.19 13.99
N THR A 333 -10.78 -13.57 13.26
CA THR A 333 -10.87 -14.08 11.89
C THR A 333 -10.24 -15.47 11.82
N ILE A 334 -10.95 -16.42 11.20
CA ILE A 334 -10.41 -17.70 10.77
C ILE A 334 -10.58 -17.76 9.25
N SER A 335 -9.50 -17.99 8.52
CA SER A 335 -9.52 -18.15 7.06
C SER A 335 -8.84 -19.45 6.64
N GLY A 336 -9.40 -20.09 5.63
CA GLY A 336 -8.86 -21.28 4.98
C GLY A 336 -8.94 -21.12 3.46
N PHE A 337 -7.86 -21.44 2.78
CA PHE A 337 -7.73 -21.37 1.32
C PHE A 337 -7.10 -22.65 0.79
N GLY A 338 -7.54 -23.10 -0.38
CA GLY A 338 -6.94 -24.20 -1.12
C GLY A 338 -7.01 -23.94 -2.62
N HIS A 339 -5.97 -24.34 -3.34
CA HIS A 339 -5.82 -24.20 -4.79
C HIS A 339 -5.16 -25.45 -5.36
N ILE A 340 -5.63 -25.89 -6.52
CA ILE A 340 -5.15 -27.06 -7.25
C ILE A 340 -5.04 -26.68 -8.73
N ASP A 341 -3.84 -26.81 -9.30
CA ASP A 341 -3.61 -26.79 -10.75
C ASP A 341 -3.35 -28.23 -11.23
N TYR A 342 -3.90 -28.61 -12.38
CA TYR A 342 -3.67 -29.91 -13.01
C TYR A 342 -3.49 -29.80 -14.53
N ASP A 343 -2.30 -30.17 -15.01
CA ASP A 343 -1.96 -30.27 -16.43
C ASP A 343 -2.51 -31.58 -17.01
N VAL A 344 -3.71 -31.51 -17.58
CA VAL A 344 -4.40 -32.63 -18.25
C VAL A 344 -3.66 -33.05 -19.51
N THR A 345 -3.10 -32.09 -20.24
CA THR A 345 -2.13 -32.27 -21.34
C THR A 345 -1.15 -31.09 -21.34
N ASP A 346 -0.06 -31.18 -22.10
CA ASP A 346 0.93 -30.10 -22.27
C ASP A 346 0.33 -28.76 -22.78
N ASN A 347 -0.91 -28.84 -23.30
CA ASN A 347 -1.70 -27.73 -23.84
C ASN A 347 -2.93 -27.38 -23.00
N ILE A 348 -3.32 -28.16 -21.99
CA ILE A 348 -4.55 -27.93 -21.21
C ILE A 348 -4.25 -28.05 -19.71
N ARG A 349 -4.28 -26.91 -19.03
CA ARG A 349 -4.28 -26.79 -17.57
C ARG A 349 -5.71 -26.57 -17.08
N LEU A 350 -6.09 -27.26 -16.02
CA LEU A 350 -7.31 -26.99 -15.24
C LEU A 350 -6.91 -26.44 -13.87
N PHE A 351 -7.74 -25.59 -13.29
CA PHE A 351 -7.59 -25.19 -11.88
C PHE A 351 -8.91 -25.31 -11.11
N VAL A 352 -8.79 -25.55 -9.80
CA VAL A 352 -9.88 -25.48 -8.83
C VAL A 352 -9.38 -24.83 -7.55
N GLU A 353 -10.11 -23.86 -7.01
CA GLU A 353 -9.80 -23.20 -5.74
C GLU A 353 -11.04 -23.04 -4.85
N GLY A 354 -10.79 -22.93 -3.55
CA GLY A 354 -11.80 -22.69 -2.53
C GLY A 354 -11.30 -21.75 -1.44
N THR A 355 -12.19 -20.92 -0.91
CA THR A 355 -11.93 -20.04 0.23
C THR A 355 -13.09 -20.12 1.21
N TYR A 356 -12.77 -20.24 2.50
CA TYR A 356 -13.70 -20.03 3.60
C TYR A 356 -13.09 -19.03 4.58
N THR A 357 -13.82 -17.98 4.93
CA THR A 357 -13.41 -17.05 5.99
C THR A 357 -14.58 -16.75 6.91
N ARG A 358 -14.36 -16.82 8.22
CA ARG A 358 -15.29 -16.36 9.26
C ARG A 358 -14.70 -15.22 10.05
N ASN A 359 -15.44 -14.11 10.13
CA ASN A 359 -15.19 -12.97 11.01
C ASN A 359 -16.22 -12.95 12.15
N GLU A 360 -15.76 -12.74 13.38
CA GLU A 360 -16.56 -12.60 14.59
C GLU A 360 -16.19 -11.29 15.31
N SER A 361 -17.19 -10.54 15.78
CA SER A 361 -17.02 -9.27 16.50
C SER A 361 -18.17 -9.02 17.48
N ASP A 362 -17.81 -8.75 18.75
CA ASP A 362 -18.75 -8.38 19.83
C ASP A 362 -18.49 -6.93 20.26
N LEU A 363 -19.50 -6.06 20.17
CA LEU A 363 -19.33 -4.62 20.40
C LEU A 363 -20.38 -4.05 21.35
N PRO A 364 -19.97 -3.42 22.48
CA PRO A 364 -20.85 -2.58 23.28
C PRO A 364 -21.49 -1.48 22.42
N PHE A 365 -22.82 -1.35 22.50
CA PHE A 365 -23.61 -0.47 21.64
C PHE A 365 -24.15 0.75 22.37
N ILE A 366 -25.26 0.61 23.10
CA ILE A 366 -25.95 1.75 23.71
C ILE A 366 -26.54 1.39 25.07
N TYR A 367 -26.43 2.32 26.02
CA TYR A 367 -27.18 2.29 27.27
C TYR A 367 -28.61 2.78 27.03
N PRO A 368 -29.65 2.13 27.56
CA PRO A 368 -31.03 2.53 27.33
C PRO A 368 -31.29 4.01 27.65
N GLN A 369 -31.57 4.83 26.64
CA GLN A 369 -31.79 6.28 26.74
C GLN A 369 -33.22 6.64 26.31
N PHE A 370 -33.99 7.23 27.22
CA PHE A 370 -35.34 7.74 27.01
C PHE A 370 -35.30 9.27 27.12
N SER A 371 -35.51 9.97 26.02
CA SER A 371 -35.35 11.43 25.90
C SER A 371 -36.19 11.99 24.76
N GLY A 372 -36.54 13.27 24.79
CA GLY A 372 -37.40 13.91 23.79
C GLY A 372 -38.70 13.13 23.57
N GLY A 373 -38.96 12.72 22.32
CA GLY A 373 -40.14 11.94 21.94
C GLY A 373 -40.17 10.49 22.45
N SER A 374 -39.07 9.95 22.99
CA SER A 374 -39.05 8.62 23.62
C SER A 374 -39.20 8.64 25.14
N ALA A 375 -39.22 9.81 25.79
CA ALA A 375 -39.40 9.94 27.23
C ALA A 375 -40.70 9.28 27.75
N PHE A 376 -40.68 8.80 28.99
CA PHE A 376 -41.81 8.10 29.60
C PHE A 376 -42.93 9.07 29.97
N ALA A 377 -44.14 8.84 29.43
CA ALA A 377 -45.35 9.54 29.84
C ALA A 377 -45.93 8.88 31.10
N ILE A 378 -45.72 9.48 32.26
CA ILE A 378 -46.16 8.97 33.57
C ILE A 378 -47.45 9.65 34.01
N ARG A 379 -48.42 8.86 34.47
CA ARG A 379 -49.71 9.33 35.00
C ARG A 379 -49.64 9.62 36.51
N ALA A 380 -50.50 10.53 36.98
CA ALA A 380 -50.58 10.92 38.40
C ALA A 380 -50.88 9.76 39.37
N ASP A 381 -51.49 8.67 38.90
CA ASP A 381 -51.84 7.48 39.69
C ASP A 381 -50.77 6.38 39.66
N ASN A 382 -49.63 6.61 39.02
CA ASN A 382 -48.55 5.62 38.91
C ASN A 382 -48.05 5.18 40.30
N ALA A 383 -47.89 3.87 40.52
CA ALA A 383 -47.58 3.31 41.84
C ALA A 383 -46.20 3.68 42.38
N PHE A 384 -45.20 3.87 41.50
CA PHE A 384 -43.83 4.19 41.89
C PHE A 384 -43.56 5.70 41.98
N LEU A 385 -44.48 6.54 41.51
CA LEU A 385 -44.32 8.00 41.56
C LEU A 385 -44.26 8.51 43.02
N PRO A 386 -43.19 9.23 43.42
CA PRO A 386 -43.07 9.77 44.77
C PRO A 386 -44.24 10.67 45.17
N ASN A 387 -44.70 10.53 46.42
CA ASN A 387 -45.86 11.26 46.93
C ASN A 387 -45.71 12.79 46.91
N SER A 388 -44.48 13.30 47.00
CA SER A 388 -44.17 14.73 46.81
C SER A 388 -44.59 15.22 45.43
N VAL A 389 -44.14 14.53 44.37
CA VAL A 389 -44.47 14.85 42.97
C VAL A 389 -45.95 14.61 42.70
N ARG A 390 -46.54 13.54 43.25
CA ARG A 390 -47.98 13.27 43.14
C ARG A 390 -48.83 14.41 43.72
N GLY A 391 -48.46 14.92 44.89
CA GLY A 391 -49.12 16.07 45.53
C GLY A 391 -48.99 17.34 44.68
N GLN A 392 -47.80 17.62 44.15
CA GLN A 392 -47.58 18.74 43.24
C GLN A 392 -48.40 18.62 41.94
N MET A 393 -48.47 17.43 41.33
CA MET A 393 -49.30 17.18 40.15
C MET A 393 -50.78 17.45 40.44
N ALA A 394 -51.29 17.02 41.61
CA ALA A 394 -52.65 17.32 42.04
C ALA A 394 -52.89 18.83 42.24
N THR A 395 -51.97 19.54 42.90
CA THR A 395 -52.04 21.00 43.08
C THR A 395 -52.03 21.78 41.76
N LEU A 396 -51.29 21.28 40.76
CA LEU A 396 -51.12 21.93 39.46
C LEU A 396 -52.09 21.42 38.38
N GLY A 397 -53.01 20.51 38.71
CA GLY A 397 -53.98 19.93 37.77
C GLY A 397 -53.34 19.06 36.67
N LEU A 398 -52.16 18.49 36.92
CA LEU A 398 -51.40 17.71 35.93
C LEU A 398 -51.83 16.24 35.95
N ALA A 399 -52.44 15.77 34.85
CA ALA A 399 -52.76 14.35 34.68
C ALA A 399 -51.53 13.49 34.36
N THR A 400 -50.55 14.06 33.65
CA THR A 400 -49.32 13.39 33.20
C THR A 400 -48.08 14.29 33.31
N ILE A 401 -46.91 13.65 33.39
CA ILE A 401 -45.58 14.26 33.27
C ILE A 401 -44.74 13.45 32.27
N SER A 402 -43.77 14.09 31.63
CA SER A 402 -42.77 13.44 30.78
C SER A 402 -41.46 13.26 31.54
N VAL A 403 -40.95 12.03 31.62
CA VAL A 403 -39.74 11.67 32.38
C VAL A 403 -38.70 11.07 31.45
N GLY A 404 -37.59 11.77 31.27
CA GLY A 404 -36.43 11.31 30.51
C GLY A 404 -35.40 10.68 31.44
N ARG A 405 -34.83 9.54 31.04
CA ARG A 405 -33.93 8.71 31.86
C ARG A 405 -32.86 8.04 31.00
N VAL A 406 -31.67 7.83 31.56
CA VAL A 406 -30.73 6.83 31.06
C VAL A 406 -30.58 5.67 32.06
N GLY A 407 -30.73 4.44 31.59
CA GLY A 407 -30.50 3.20 32.34
C GLY A 407 -29.03 2.79 32.34
N LEU A 408 -28.13 3.61 32.89
CA LEU A 408 -26.74 3.17 33.15
C LEU A 408 -26.70 1.99 34.13
N ASP A 409 -27.67 1.95 35.05
CA ASP A 409 -27.93 0.88 36.01
C ASP A 409 -28.64 -0.35 35.41
N TRP A 410 -29.04 -0.31 34.14
CA TRP A 410 -29.77 -1.39 33.47
C TRP A 410 -28.86 -2.27 32.59
N GLY A 411 -27.60 -1.87 32.39
CA GLY A 411 -26.65 -2.53 31.49
C GLY A 411 -26.52 -1.85 30.13
N GLN A 412 -25.45 -2.19 29.40
CA GLN A 412 -25.21 -1.73 28.03
C GLN A 412 -25.53 -2.86 27.06
N SER A 413 -26.36 -2.59 26.05
CA SER A 413 -26.59 -3.54 24.96
C SER A 413 -25.29 -3.90 24.23
N VAL A 414 -25.14 -5.17 23.81
CA VAL A 414 -23.97 -5.66 23.06
C VAL A 414 -24.45 -6.19 21.72
N GLY A 415 -23.91 -5.64 20.63
CA GLY A 415 -24.16 -6.14 19.29
C GLY A 415 -23.15 -7.22 18.94
N HIS A 416 -23.64 -8.41 18.59
CA HIS A 416 -22.80 -9.50 18.11
C HIS A 416 -22.94 -9.57 16.59
N THR A 417 -21.83 -9.77 15.89
CA THR A 417 -21.80 -9.93 14.43
C THR A 417 -20.91 -11.09 14.03
N THR A 418 -21.49 -12.05 13.31
CA THR A 418 -20.77 -13.12 12.62
C THR A 418 -20.91 -12.89 11.12
N GLN A 419 -19.82 -13.10 10.38
CA GLN A 419 -19.80 -12.99 8.93
C GLN A 419 -19.03 -14.16 8.34
N ASP A 420 -19.74 -15.04 7.64
CA ASP A 420 -19.17 -16.17 6.90
C ASP A 420 -19.04 -15.84 5.42
N TYR A 421 -17.91 -16.19 4.84
CA TYR A 421 -17.60 -16.04 3.43
C TYR A 421 -17.21 -17.37 2.83
N TYR A 422 -17.88 -17.75 1.75
CA TYR A 422 -17.58 -18.92 0.94
C TYR A 422 -17.30 -18.47 -0.48
N ARG A 423 -16.22 -18.97 -1.08
CA ARG A 423 -15.94 -18.80 -2.50
C ARG A 423 -15.36 -20.10 -3.06
N GLY A 424 -15.75 -20.43 -4.28
CA GLY A 424 -15.16 -21.52 -5.06
C GLY A 424 -15.09 -21.12 -6.52
N ALA A 425 -13.96 -21.39 -7.15
CA ALA A 425 -13.77 -21.13 -8.58
C ALA A 425 -13.12 -22.33 -9.26
N ALA A 426 -13.45 -22.53 -10.52
CA ALA A 426 -12.83 -23.54 -11.37
C ALA A 426 -12.66 -22.97 -12.78
N GLY A 427 -11.63 -23.41 -13.48
CA GLY A 427 -11.36 -22.91 -14.82
C GLY A 427 -10.28 -23.69 -15.55
N PHE A 428 -9.88 -23.16 -16.69
CA PHE A 428 -8.90 -23.77 -17.57
C PHE A 428 -8.11 -22.73 -18.36
N ASP A 429 -6.89 -23.13 -18.76
CA ASP A 429 -6.07 -22.47 -19.76
C ASP A 429 -5.74 -23.51 -20.85
N ALA A 430 -6.07 -23.21 -22.10
CA ALA A 430 -5.90 -24.10 -23.25
C ALA A 430 -5.10 -23.43 -24.38
N LYS A 431 -3.93 -23.96 -24.71
CA LYS A 431 -3.13 -23.54 -25.88
C LYS A 431 -3.79 -24.05 -27.16
N LEU A 432 -4.18 -23.15 -28.05
CA LEU A 432 -4.85 -23.47 -29.32
C LEU A 432 -3.88 -23.68 -30.49
N GLY A 433 -2.64 -23.19 -30.36
CA GLY A 433 -1.58 -23.28 -31.38
C GLY A 433 -0.88 -21.94 -31.58
N GLY A 434 0.42 -21.97 -31.90
CA GLY A 434 1.25 -20.77 -31.83
C GLY A 434 1.33 -20.25 -30.39
N ASP A 435 1.14 -18.96 -30.20
CA ASP A 435 1.04 -18.31 -28.88
C ASP A 435 -0.42 -18.14 -28.39
N TRP A 436 -1.40 -18.65 -29.13
CA TRP A 436 -2.81 -18.47 -28.79
C TRP A 436 -3.25 -19.31 -27.59
N VAL A 437 -3.84 -18.64 -26.61
CA VAL A 437 -4.40 -19.22 -25.38
C VAL A 437 -5.88 -18.85 -25.26
N LEU A 438 -6.70 -19.86 -25.03
CA LEU A 438 -8.09 -19.75 -24.62
C LEU A 438 -8.18 -20.04 -23.11
N SER A 439 -8.59 -19.05 -22.33
CA SER A 439 -8.82 -19.18 -20.89
C SER A 439 -10.30 -19.06 -20.57
N GLY A 440 -10.76 -19.78 -19.55
CA GLY A 440 -12.14 -19.66 -19.09
C GLY A 440 -12.29 -20.05 -17.63
N TYR A 441 -13.18 -19.38 -16.91
CA TYR A 441 -13.47 -19.69 -15.51
C TYR A 441 -14.95 -19.55 -15.17
N PHE A 442 -15.35 -20.23 -14.10
CA PHE A 442 -16.58 -19.99 -13.36
C PHE A 442 -16.23 -19.76 -11.89
N ASP A 443 -16.78 -18.70 -11.31
CA ASP A 443 -16.62 -18.27 -9.93
C ASP A 443 -18.00 -18.23 -9.26
N TRP A 444 -18.10 -18.79 -8.06
CA TRP A 444 -19.27 -18.63 -7.20
C TRP A 444 -18.82 -18.24 -5.81
N GLY A 445 -19.53 -17.30 -5.19
CA GLY A 445 -19.34 -17.00 -3.79
C GLY A 445 -20.58 -16.46 -3.09
N ARG A 446 -20.52 -16.52 -1.77
CA ARG A 446 -21.60 -16.18 -0.85
C ARG A 446 -21.01 -15.55 0.42
N ALA A 447 -21.48 -14.35 0.74
CA ALA A 447 -21.31 -13.73 2.06
C ALA A 447 -22.62 -13.87 2.85
N LEU A 448 -22.52 -14.41 4.07
CA LEU A 448 -23.59 -14.45 5.07
C LEU A 448 -23.19 -13.52 6.22
N ILE A 449 -24.10 -12.67 6.66
CA ILE A 449 -23.91 -11.76 7.80
C ILE A 449 -25.09 -11.97 8.75
N ASP A 450 -24.78 -12.46 9.94
CA ASP A 450 -25.71 -12.60 11.04
C ASP A 450 -25.37 -11.54 12.10
N GLN A 451 -26.33 -10.67 12.40
CA GLN A 451 -26.19 -9.66 13.46
C GLN A 451 -27.34 -9.79 14.44
N ASN A 452 -27.04 -9.76 15.74
CA ASN A 452 -28.04 -9.60 16.78
C ASN A 452 -27.59 -8.51 17.77
N THR A 453 -28.44 -8.15 18.72
CA THR A 453 -28.03 -7.25 19.81
C THR A 453 -28.73 -7.64 21.11
N THR A 454 -27.96 -8.12 22.08
CA THR A 454 -28.48 -8.50 23.39
C THR A 454 -28.84 -7.26 24.22
N GLN A 455 -29.80 -7.44 25.15
CA GLN A 455 -30.26 -6.40 26.08
C GLN A 455 -30.77 -5.11 25.38
N MET A 456 -31.36 -5.24 24.19
CA MET A 456 -32.02 -4.10 23.54
C MET A 456 -33.44 -3.91 24.10
N VAL A 457 -33.83 -2.67 24.39
CA VAL A 457 -35.17 -2.41 24.95
C VAL A 457 -36.25 -2.42 23.86
N ASN A 458 -37.27 -3.24 24.05
CA ASN A 458 -38.54 -3.14 23.36
C ASN A 458 -39.33 -1.95 23.93
N VAL A 459 -39.56 -0.93 23.11
CA VAL A 459 -40.16 0.34 23.55
C VAL A 459 -41.63 0.16 23.95
N ALA A 460 -42.35 -0.79 23.34
CA ALA A 460 -43.73 -1.09 23.72
C ALA A 460 -43.79 -1.75 25.11
N ASN A 461 -42.96 -2.77 25.36
CA ASN A 461 -42.86 -3.42 26.67
C ASN A 461 -42.43 -2.41 27.75
N ALA A 462 -41.43 -1.57 27.48
CA ALA A 462 -40.99 -0.53 28.42
C ALA A 462 -42.10 0.46 28.79
N ARG A 463 -42.93 0.88 27.82
CA ARG A 463 -44.08 1.74 28.07
C ARG A 463 -45.19 1.05 28.88
N LEU A 464 -45.47 -0.23 28.60
CA LEU A 464 -46.43 -1.04 29.36
C LEU A 464 -45.97 -1.26 30.81
N ALA A 465 -44.67 -1.56 31.00
CA ALA A 465 -44.06 -1.78 32.30
C ALA A 465 -44.00 -0.50 33.15
N ALA A 466 -43.70 0.65 32.52
CA ALA A 466 -43.63 1.94 33.21
C ALA A 466 -45.01 2.47 33.68
N ASP A 467 -46.13 2.08 33.05
CA ASP A 467 -47.49 2.41 33.51
C ASP A 467 -47.97 1.46 34.64
N ALA A 468 -47.20 1.43 35.73
CA ALA A 468 -47.47 0.66 36.93
C ALA A 468 -48.50 1.34 37.83
N VAL A 469 -49.45 0.59 38.39
CA VAL A 469 -50.51 1.05 39.30
C VAL A 469 -50.70 0.09 40.47
N VAL A 470 -51.32 0.56 41.55
CA VAL A 470 -51.77 -0.31 42.64
C VAL A 470 -53.05 -1.01 42.20
N ASN A 471 -53.04 -2.34 42.18
CA ASN A 471 -54.20 -3.15 41.83
C ASN A 471 -55.27 -3.04 42.94
N PRO A 472 -56.49 -2.55 42.64
CA PRO A 472 -57.52 -2.35 43.65
C PRO A 472 -58.05 -3.66 44.26
N ALA A 473 -57.85 -4.81 43.61
CA ALA A 473 -58.34 -6.11 44.09
C ALA A 473 -57.45 -6.75 45.16
N ASN A 474 -56.15 -6.42 45.22
CA ASN A 474 -55.19 -7.07 46.12
C ASN A 474 -54.11 -6.16 46.71
N GLY A 475 -54.09 -4.86 46.37
CA GLY A 475 -53.12 -3.88 46.87
C GLY A 475 -51.69 -4.02 46.32
N GLN A 476 -51.42 -4.97 45.42
CA GLN A 476 -50.10 -5.17 44.83
C GLN A 476 -49.84 -4.22 43.66
N ILE A 477 -48.58 -3.91 43.38
CA ILE A 477 -48.22 -3.13 42.18
C ILE A 477 -48.26 -4.04 40.96
N ALA A 478 -48.98 -3.63 39.92
CA ALA A 478 -49.13 -4.33 38.64
C ALA A 478 -49.06 -3.33 37.47
N CYS A 479 -48.75 -3.79 36.25
CA CYS A 479 -48.93 -2.93 35.08
C CYS A 479 -50.43 -2.65 34.91
N ARG A 480 -50.81 -1.43 34.53
CA ARG A 480 -52.23 -1.08 34.27
C ARG A 480 -52.86 -1.99 33.22
N SER A 481 -52.08 -2.37 32.21
CA SER A 481 -52.46 -3.31 31.16
C SER A 481 -52.82 -4.71 31.69
N THR A 482 -52.23 -5.13 32.80
CA THR A 482 -52.50 -6.44 33.43
C THR A 482 -53.84 -6.45 34.18
N LEU A 483 -54.37 -5.29 34.58
CA LEU A 483 -55.71 -5.17 35.17
C LEU A 483 -56.82 -5.47 34.16
N THR A 484 -56.58 -5.24 32.87
CA THR A 484 -57.54 -5.53 31.78
C THR A 484 -57.20 -6.80 31.00
N ASN A 485 -55.93 -7.21 30.95
CA ASN A 485 -55.48 -8.47 30.39
C ASN A 485 -54.46 -9.15 31.32
N PRO A 486 -54.91 -9.97 32.29
CA PRO A 486 -54.02 -10.66 33.24
C PRO A 486 -52.99 -11.60 32.61
N ALA A 487 -53.20 -12.04 31.36
CA ALA A 487 -52.31 -12.96 30.65
C ALA A 487 -51.21 -12.24 29.83
N ASN A 488 -51.10 -10.91 29.92
CA ASN A 488 -50.16 -10.13 29.09
C ASN A 488 -48.67 -10.23 29.49
N GLY A 489 -48.36 -10.92 30.60
CA GLY A 489 -46.99 -11.13 31.09
C GLY A 489 -46.24 -9.88 31.56
N CYS A 490 -46.91 -8.73 31.70
CA CYS A 490 -46.23 -7.47 32.01
C CYS A 490 -45.71 -7.41 33.45
N VAL A 491 -44.43 -7.04 33.60
CA VAL A 491 -43.77 -6.84 34.89
C VAL A 491 -43.59 -5.34 35.15
N PRO A 492 -44.03 -4.78 36.30
CA PRO A 492 -43.91 -3.35 36.59
C PRO A 492 -42.46 -2.86 36.66
N LEU A 493 -42.14 -1.79 35.93
CA LEU A 493 -40.83 -1.13 35.91
C LEU A 493 -40.85 0.15 36.75
N ASN A 494 -40.03 0.22 37.80
CA ASN A 494 -39.79 1.45 38.54
C ASN A 494 -38.66 2.25 37.87
N ILE A 495 -39.01 3.38 37.26
CA ILE A 495 -38.06 4.27 36.58
C ILE A 495 -37.56 5.43 37.45
N PHE A 496 -37.89 5.50 38.74
CA PHE A 496 -37.56 6.65 39.60
C PHE A 496 -36.37 6.35 40.52
N GLY A 497 -35.21 6.95 40.23
CA GLY A 497 -33.96 6.73 40.95
C GLY A 497 -33.07 5.64 40.35
N GLU A 498 -31.75 5.83 40.44
CA GLU A 498 -30.75 4.83 40.02
C GLU A 498 -30.80 3.62 40.97
N GLY A 499 -30.76 2.40 40.41
CA GLY A 499 -30.89 1.13 41.15
C GLY A 499 -32.33 0.70 41.47
N SER A 500 -33.34 1.43 41.01
CA SER A 500 -34.76 1.17 41.37
C SER A 500 -35.46 0.08 40.55
N ALA A 501 -34.93 -0.31 39.39
CA ALA A 501 -35.53 -1.32 38.53
C ALA A 501 -35.24 -2.74 39.04
N SER A 502 -36.23 -3.63 39.01
CA SER A 502 -36.04 -5.06 39.35
C SER A 502 -35.54 -5.84 38.13
N GLN A 503 -34.75 -6.90 38.36
CA GLN A 503 -34.25 -7.73 37.26
C GLN A 503 -35.39 -8.31 36.40
N ALA A 504 -36.47 -8.79 37.02
CA ALA A 504 -37.63 -9.30 36.30
C ALA A 504 -38.33 -8.25 35.41
N ALA A 505 -38.28 -6.96 35.78
CA ALA A 505 -38.77 -5.88 34.92
C ALA A 505 -37.82 -5.58 33.76
N LEU A 506 -36.50 -5.67 34.00
CA LEU A 506 -35.48 -5.56 32.95
C LEU A 506 -35.61 -6.71 31.93
N ASP A 507 -35.73 -7.95 32.41
CA ASP A 507 -35.90 -9.15 31.58
C ASP A 507 -37.19 -9.09 30.72
N TYR A 508 -38.24 -8.39 31.17
CA TYR A 508 -39.47 -8.19 30.40
C TYR A 508 -39.34 -7.11 29.31
N ILE A 509 -38.57 -6.05 29.55
CA ILE A 509 -38.40 -4.96 28.57
C ILE A 509 -37.27 -5.22 27.57
N PHE A 510 -36.30 -6.07 27.92
CA PHE A 510 -35.20 -6.45 27.06
C PHE A 510 -35.59 -7.55 26.07
N GLY A 511 -34.87 -7.56 24.95
CA GLY A 511 -34.89 -8.65 23.98
C GLY A 511 -33.74 -8.50 23.00
N GLU A 512 -33.82 -9.26 21.92
CA GLU A 512 -32.72 -9.46 20.97
C GLU A 512 -33.21 -9.23 19.53
N PRO A 513 -33.14 -7.99 18.99
CA PRO A 513 -33.27 -7.77 17.55
C PRO A 513 -32.21 -8.57 16.80
N PHE A 514 -32.57 -9.08 15.63
CA PHE A 514 -31.65 -9.79 14.75
C PHE A 514 -31.87 -9.45 13.28
N THR A 515 -30.81 -9.60 12.48
CA THR A 515 -30.91 -9.73 11.03
C THR A 515 -30.00 -10.81 10.48
N HIS A 516 -30.49 -11.45 9.42
CA HIS A 516 -29.74 -12.37 8.57
C HIS A 516 -29.66 -11.75 7.19
N ARG A 517 -28.44 -11.57 6.66
CA ARG A 517 -28.21 -10.98 5.33
C ARG A 517 -27.36 -11.95 4.52
N LYS A 518 -27.71 -12.08 3.24
CA LYS A 518 -27.00 -12.91 2.27
C LYS A 518 -26.72 -12.08 1.03
N THR A 519 -25.47 -12.14 0.56
CA THR A 519 -25.04 -11.63 -0.74
C THR A 519 -24.42 -12.80 -1.51
N GLU A 520 -24.83 -13.02 -2.75
CA GLU A 520 -24.29 -14.08 -3.62
C GLU A 520 -23.87 -13.49 -4.96
N GLN A 521 -22.75 -13.96 -5.49
CA GLN A 521 -22.29 -13.67 -6.84
C GLN A 521 -22.02 -14.98 -7.56
N SER A 522 -22.33 -15.01 -8.86
CA SER A 522 -21.78 -15.96 -9.81
C SER A 522 -21.18 -15.17 -10.97
N ALA A 523 -19.99 -15.54 -11.41
CA ALA A 523 -19.32 -14.92 -12.55
C ALA A 523 -18.71 -15.98 -13.46
N ALA A 524 -18.63 -15.71 -14.75
CA ALA A 524 -17.96 -16.56 -15.72
C ALA A 524 -17.33 -15.68 -16.81
N GLU A 525 -16.07 -15.95 -17.14
CA GLU A 525 -15.38 -15.33 -18.28
C GLU A 525 -14.92 -16.42 -19.26
N LEU A 526 -14.97 -16.11 -20.55
CA LEU A 526 -14.27 -16.85 -21.60
C LEU A 526 -13.49 -15.85 -22.44
N ALA A 527 -12.17 -15.99 -22.48
CA ALA A 527 -11.26 -15.06 -23.12
C ALA A 527 -10.27 -15.80 -24.03
N VAL A 528 -9.95 -15.21 -25.16
CA VAL A 528 -8.93 -15.69 -26.09
C VAL A 528 -7.90 -14.60 -26.33
N ARG A 529 -6.62 -14.95 -26.30
CA ARG A 529 -5.50 -14.03 -26.54
C ARG A 529 -4.38 -14.68 -27.34
N GLY A 530 -3.63 -13.87 -28.09
CA GLY A 530 -2.47 -14.30 -28.88
C GLY A 530 -2.06 -13.23 -29.89
N SER A 531 -1.05 -13.52 -30.69
CA SER A 531 -0.46 -12.58 -31.66
C SER A 531 -0.85 -12.97 -33.09
N PRO A 532 -1.89 -12.35 -33.68
CA PRO A 532 -2.29 -12.65 -35.06
C PRO A 532 -1.20 -12.39 -36.12
N PHE A 533 -0.29 -11.43 -35.89
CA PHE A 533 0.84 -11.14 -36.78
C PHE A 533 1.90 -10.27 -36.09
N ALA A 534 3.12 -10.29 -36.65
CA ALA A 534 4.21 -9.39 -36.27
C ALA A 534 4.28 -8.17 -37.20
N THR A 535 4.73 -7.04 -36.65
CA THR A 535 5.11 -5.84 -37.39
C THR A 535 6.62 -5.60 -37.28
N TRP A 536 7.13 -4.59 -37.98
CA TRP A 536 8.52 -4.12 -37.85
C TRP A 536 8.89 -3.65 -36.42
N ALA A 537 7.89 -3.41 -35.57
CA ALA A 537 8.04 -2.98 -34.19
C ALA A 537 7.87 -4.09 -33.14
N GLY A 538 7.55 -5.31 -33.57
CA GLY A 538 7.19 -6.43 -32.70
C GLY A 538 5.78 -6.94 -32.96
N ASP A 539 5.34 -7.89 -32.12
CA ASP A 539 4.05 -8.56 -32.27
C ASP A 539 2.87 -7.61 -32.04
N VAL A 540 1.83 -7.74 -32.86
CA VAL A 540 0.52 -7.15 -32.57
C VAL A 540 -0.25 -8.19 -31.78
N GLN A 541 -0.52 -7.88 -30.52
CA GLN A 541 -1.19 -8.77 -29.59
C GLN A 541 -2.67 -8.41 -29.51
N LEU A 542 -3.53 -9.42 -29.51
CA LEU A 542 -4.98 -9.27 -29.44
C LEU A 542 -5.52 -10.09 -28.26
N ALA A 543 -6.47 -9.52 -27.52
CA ALA A 543 -7.36 -10.28 -26.64
C ALA A 543 -8.82 -9.92 -26.92
N ALA A 544 -9.70 -10.91 -26.83
CA ALA A 544 -11.15 -10.71 -26.88
C ALA A 544 -11.84 -11.69 -25.94
N GLY A 545 -13.00 -11.33 -25.42
CA GLY A 545 -13.73 -12.22 -24.51
C GLY A 545 -15.14 -11.77 -24.15
N PHE A 546 -15.78 -12.63 -23.38
CA PHE A 546 -17.14 -12.48 -22.88
C PHE A 546 -17.13 -12.70 -21.36
N ASP A 547 -17.74 -11.77 -20.62
CA ASP A 547 -17.98 -11.87 -19.17
C ASP A 547 -19.51 -11.93 -18.93
N TRP A 548 -19.91 -12.83 -18.04
CA TRP A 548 -21.24 -12.82 -17.43
C TRP A 548 -21.12 -12.82 -15.92
N ARG A 549 -21.94 -11.99 -15.26
CA ARG A 549 -22.03 -11.92 -13.81
C ARG A 549 -23.49 -11.79 -13.38
N GLU A 550 -23.92 -12.57 -12.39
CA GLU A 550 -25.16 -12.33 -11.64
C GLU A 550 -24.83 -12.07 -10.16
N ILE A 551 -25.43 -11.02 -9.59
CA ILE A 551 -25.34 -10.69 -8.17
C ILE A 551 -26.76 -10.68 -7.60
N SER A 552 -26.93 -11.26 -6.42
CA SER A 552 -28.17 -11.18 -5.66
C SER A 552 -27.91 -10.87 -4.18
N ALA A 553 -28.87 -10.20 -3.55
CA ALA A 553 -28.89 -9.94 -2.12
C ALA A 553 -30.28 -10.25 -1.55
N SER A 554 -30.31 -10.65 -0.28
CA SER A 554 -31.53 -10.84 0.51
C SER A 554 -31.25 -10.54 1.98
N ALA A 555 -32.19 -9.89 2.67
CA ALA A 555 -32.12 -9.65 4.11
C ALA A 555 -33.45 -10.02 4.81
N VAL A 556 -33.35 -10.54 6.03
CA VAL A 556 -34.45 -10.87 6.94
C VAL A 556 -34.17 -10.23 8.30
N ALA A 557 -35.20 -9.72 8.96
CA ALA A 557 -35.15 -9.13 10.29
C ALA A 557 -36.37 -9.57 11.10
N ASP A 558 -36.32 -9.43 12.42
CA ASP A 558 -37.50 -9.63 13.26
C ASP A 558 -38.60 -8.57 12.99
N SER A 559 -39.83 -8.90 13.38
CA SER A 559 -41.00 -8.04 13.15
C SER A 559 -40.99 -6.75 13.97
N ILE A 560 -40.30 -6.74 15.12
CA ILE A 560 -40.18 -5.57 15.99
C ILE A 560 -39.17 -4.59 15.35
N SER A 561 -38.04 -5.08 14.85
CA SER A 561 -37.06 -4.30 14.06
C SER A 561 -37.68 -3.72 12.81
N THR A 562 -38.46 -4.52 12.08
CA THR A 562 -39.15 -4.08 10.85
C THR A 562 -40.19 -2.99 11.11
N SER A 563 -40.81 -2.97 12.31
CA SER A 563 -41.77 -1.94 12.72
C SER A 563 -41.15 -0.75 13.48
N GLY A 564 -39.84 -0.75 13.73
CA GLY A 564 -39.16 0.30 14.49
C GLY A 564 -39.43 0.25 16.00
N GLY A 565 -39.77 -0.92 16.54
CA GLY A 565 -40.23 -1.10 17.92
C GLY A 565 -39.14 -1.21 19.00
N TRP A 566 -37.87 -1.41 18.62
CA TRP A 566 -36.73 -1.39 19.54
C TRP A 566 -36.26 0.05 19.82
N LEU A 567 -35.55 0.28 20.92
CA LEU A 567 -35.08 1.61 21.32
C LEU A 567 -33.96 2.14 20.40
N ALA A 568 -33.10 1.23 19.97
CA ALA A 568 -32.10 1.38 18.91
C ALA A 568 -32.00 0.02 18.19
N GLY A 569 -31.12 -0.13 17.20
CA GLY A 569 -30.95 -1.44 16.56
C GLY A 569 -32.09 -1.83 15.60
N ASN A 570 -33.07 -0.95 15.32
CA ASN A 570 -34.13 -1.19 14.35
C ASN A 570 -33.58 -1.34 12.93
N GLN A 571 -33.26 -2.56 12.54
CA GLN A 571 -32.77 -2.86 11.21
C GLN A 571 -33.95 -3.26 10.31
N VAL A 572 -34.22 -2.46 9.29
CA VAL A 572 -35.28 -2.76 8.32
C VAL A 572 -34.75 -3.75 7.29
N ALA A 573 -35.42 -4.90 7.15
CA ALA A 573 -35.05 -5.92 6.18
C ALA A 573 -35.50 -5.55 4.75
N GLN A 574 -34.63 -4.88 4.00
CA GLN A 574 -34.48 -4.93 2.53
C GLN A 574 -33.01 -4.59 2.22
N PRO A 575 -32.34 -5.31 1.30
CA PRO A 575 -32.86 -5.58 -0.03
C PRO A 575 -32.99 -7.07 -0.37
N TYR A 576 -34.15 -7.46 -0.90
CA TYR A 576 -34.23 -8.52 -1.91
C TYR A 576 -34.01 -7.89 -3.29
N GLY A 577 -32.94 -8.27 -3.97
CA GLY A 577 -32.64 -7.73 -5.29
C GLY A 577 -31.67 -8.64 -6.04
N LYS A 578 -31.80 -8.67 -7.37
CA LYS A 578 -30.84 -9.34 -8.24
C LYS A 578 -30.68 -8.58 -9.55
N TYR A 579 -29.48 -8.60 -10.10
CA TYR A 579 -29.20 -8.12 -11.45
C TYR A 579 -28.11 -8.99 -12.07
N ASN A 580 -28.08 -9.03 -13.40
CA ASN A 580 -26.96 -9.60 -14.13
C ASN A 580 -26.41 -8.62 -15.16
N VAL A 581 -25.15 -8.85 -15.49
CA VAL A 581 -24.34 -8.08 -16.44
C VAL A 581 -23.81 -9.08 -17.47
N LYS A 582 -23.74 -8.66 -18.72
CA LYS A 582 -23.14 -9.39 -19.84
C LYS A 582 -22.27 -8.41 -20.60
N GLU A 583 -20.97 -8.62 -20.61
CA GLU A 583 -20.00 -7.73 -21.24
C GLU A 583 -19.25 -8.50 -22.34
N VAL A 584 -18.93 -7.81 -23.43
CA VAL A 584 -17.96 -8.27 -24.42
C VAL A 584 -16.83 -7.27 -24.44
N PHE A 585 -15.59 -7.74 -24.51
CA PHE A 585 -14.41 -6.89 -24.55
C PHE A 585 -13.48 -7.30 -25.69
N GLY A 586 -12.69 -6.33 -26.14
CA GLY A 586 -11.62 -6.51 -27.11
C GLY A 586 -10.52 -5.50 -26.84
N GLU A 587 -9.27 -5.96 -26.85
CA GLU A 587 -8.08 -5.16 -26.65
C GLU A 587 -7.05 -5.52 -27.73
N VAL A 588 -6.40 -4.51 -28.30
CA VAL A 588 -5.34 -4.68 -29.30
C VAL A 588 -4.16 -3.84 -28.85
N THR A 589 -3.01 -4.47 -28.68
CA THR A 589 -1.75 -3.81 -28.36
C THR A 589 -0.86 -3.82 -29.61
N ILE A 590 -0.39 -2.65 -29.99
CA ILE A 590 0.55 -2.44 -31.09
C ILE A 590 1.76 -1.74 -30.48
N HIS A 591 2.95 -2.32 -30.62
CA HIS A 591 4.17 -1.65 -30.22
C HIS A 591 4.49 -0.53 -31.22
N GLU A 592 4.63 0.71 -30.74
CA GLU A 592 5.31 1.76 -31.50
C GLU A 592 6.82 1.59 -31.32
N GLY A 593 7.43 0.85 -32.24
CA GLY A 593 8.89 0.80 -32.36
C GLY A 593 9.40 2.16 -32.84
N TYR A 594 10.54 2.62 -32.30
CA TYR A 594 11.22 3.77 -32.88
C TYR A 594 12.33 3.29 -33.82
N VAL A 595 12.02 3.18 -35.12
CA VAL A 595 13.08 3.09 -36.14
C VAL A 595 13.96 4.33 -36.05
N THR A 596 15.27 4.16 -36.16
CA THR A 596 16.17 5.31 -36.20
C THR A 596 15.85 6.16 -37.43
N ARG A 597 16.12 7.48 -37.39
CA ARG A 597 15.97 8.36 -38.57
C ARG A 597 16.76 7.87 -39.80
N LYS A 598 17.76 6.99 -39.60
CA LYS A 598 18.52 6.34 -40.67
C LYS A 598 17.74 5.18 -41.30
N GLU A 599 17.07 4.34 -40.52
CA GLU A 599 16.22 3.25 -41.01
C GLU A 599 14.94 3.80 -41.65
N ALA A 600 14.28 4.77 -41.02
CA ALA A 600 13.12 5.46 -41.61
C ALA A 600 13.43 6.00 -43.02
N ARG A 601 14.56 6.73 -43.18
CA ARG A 601 15.04 7.25 -44.48
C ARG A 601 15.47 6.18 -45.50
N ARG A 602 15.65 4.92 -45.10
CA ARG A 602 15.94 3.79 -46.00
C ARG A 602 14.65 3.08 -46.41
N ILE A 603 13.72 2.92 -45.47
CA ILE A 603 12.36 2.41 -45.71
C ILE A 603 11.59 3.36 -46.65
N GLU A 604 11.68 4.68 -46.45
CA GLU A 604 11.16 5.71 -47.36
C GLU A 604 11.76 5.66 -48.78
N LYS A 605 12.92 5.00 -48.95
CA LYS A 605 13.58 4.76 -50.24
C LYS A 605 13.33 3.36 -50.81
N GLY A 606 12.54 2.52 -50.13
CA GLY A 606 12.24 1.15 -50.54
C GLY A 606 13.35 0.12 -50.27
N GLU A 607 14.32 0.43 -49.40
CA GLU A 607 15.38 -0.51 -49.02
C GLU A 607 14.93 -1.43 -47.86
N ALA A 608 15.30 -2.71 -47.92
CA ALA A 608 15.01 -3.67 -46.86
C ALA A 608 15.86 -3.42 -45.59
N PRO A 609 15.38 -3.80 -44.38
CA PRO A 609 16.14 -3.67 -43.14
C PRO A 609 17.37 -4.58 -43.15
N ASP A 610 18.54 -3.99 -42.88
CA ASP A 610 19.81 -4.71 -42.81
C ASP A 610 20.11 -5.07 -41.35
N THR A 611 20.01 -6.35 -41.00
CA THR A 611 20.46 -6.90 -39.72
C THR A 611 22.00 -6.97 -39.71
N GLY A 612 22.60 -5.78 -39.60
CA GLY A 612 24.03 -5.56 -39.85
C GLY A 612 24.94 -6.62 -39.24
N GLN A 613 25.83 -7.15 -40.08
CA GLN A 613 26.63 -8.33 -39.80
C GLN A 613 27.47 -8.18 -38.51
N LYS A 614 27.03 -8.85 -37.44
CA LYS A 614 27.69 -8.81 -36.12
C LYS A 614 29.10 -9.40 -36.26
N PRO A 615 30.18 -8.71 -35.83
CA PRO A 615 31.53 -9.26 -35.95
C PRO A 615 31.64 -10.55 -35.16
N ALA A 616 32.12 -11.62 -35.81
CA ALA A 616 32.09 -12.99 -35.28
C ALA A 616 32.85 -13.16 -33.94
N ARG A 617 33.76 -12.23 -33.63
CA ARG A 617 34.40 -12.09 -32.31
C ARG A 617 34.84 -10.64 -32.10
N PRO A 618 34.23 -9.88 -31.17
CA PRO A 618 34.71 -8.55 -30.77
C PRO A 618 36.14 -8.57 -30.23
N GLU A 619 36.86 -7.47 -30.39
CA GLU A 619 38.23 -7.29 -29.89
C GLU A 619 38.29 -7.21 -28.35
N VAL A 620 37.26 -6.63 -27.72
CA VAL A 620 37.12 -6.52 -26.25
C VAL A 620 35.91 -7.32 -25.76
N THR A 621 36.00 -7.84 -24.54
CA THR A 621 34.85 -8.45 -23.85
C THR A 621 33.90 -7.37 -23.35
N ALA A 622 32.64 -7.72 -23.07
CA ALA A 622 31.69 -6.76 -22.49
C ALA A 622 32.20 -6.14 -21.18
N THR A 623 32.83 -6.93 -20.30
CA THR A 623 33.41 -6.44 -19.04
C THR A 623 34.62 -5.53 -19.25
N MET A 624 35.48 -5.81 -20.24
CA MET A 624 36.57 -4.90 -20.64
C MET A 624 36.01 -3.61 -21.24
N GLN A 625 34.94 -3.68 -22.03
CA GLN A 625 34.27 -2.50 -22.57
C GLN A 625 33.72 -1.61 -21.43
N THR A 626 33.07 -2.19 -20.43
CA THR A 626 32.63 -1.46 -19.22
C THR A 626 33.80 -0.82 -18.45
N TYR A 627 34.93 -1.53 -18.29
CA TYR A 627 36.15 -0.97 -17.67
C TYR A 627 36.66 0.26 -18.44
N ILE A 628 36.70 0.19 -19.78
CA ILE A 628 37.12 1.30 -20.65
C ILE A 628 36.16 2.48 -20.54
N ASP A 629 34.85 2.23 -20.64
CA ASP A 629 33.83 3.27 -20.67
C ASP A 629 33.76 4.07 -19.35
N LEU A 630 33.89 3.39 -18.20
CA LEU A 630 33.85 4.02 -16.88
C LEU A 630 35.10 4.88 -16.61
N HIS A 631 36.30 4.41 -16.95
CA HIS A 631 37.53 5.19 -16.74
C HIS A 631 37.63 6.41 -17.65
N ARG A 632 37.20 6.29 -18.91
CA ARG A 632 37.12 7.44 -19.83
C ARG A 632 36.10 8.46 -19.36
N HIS A 633 34.94 8.00 -18.90
CA HIS A 633 33.93 8.85 -18.29
C HIS A 633 34.51 9.59 -17.07
N ALA A 634 35.18 8.87 -16.15
CA ALA A 634 35.79 9.42 -14.95
C ALA A 634 36.81 10.54 -15.25
N ALA A 635 37.70 10.33 -16.22
CA ALA A 635 38.67 11.35 -16.63
C ALA A 635 38.01 12.57 -17.29
N VAL A 636 36.99 12.36 -18.14
CA VAL A 636 36.31 13.46 -18.84
C VAL A 636 35.51 14.34 -17.89
N ARG A 637 34.77 13.78 -16.92
CA ARG A 637 34.07 14.61 -15.91
C ARG A 637 35.05 15.36 -15.00
N ALA A 638 36.20 14.75 -14.64
CA ALA A 638 37.21 15.37 -13.79
C ALA A 638 37.84 16.59 -14.49
N ALA A 639 38.29 16.39 -15.73
CA ALA A 639 38.79 17.48 -16.57
C ALA A 639 37.72 18.56 -16.81
N LEU A 640 36.46 18.18 -17.04
CA LEU A 640 35.35 19.12 -17.28
C LEU A 640 35.15 20.12 -16.12
N THR A 641 35.53 19.78 -14.89
CA THR A 641 35.49 20.73 -13.75
C THR A 641 36.37 21.97 -13.97
N GLY A 642 37.46 21.85 -14.73
CA GLY A 642 38.31 22.98 -15.15
C GLY A 642 37.75 23.79 -16.33
N HIS A 643 36.70 23.30 -17.00
CA HIS A 643 36.16 23.85 -18.25
C HIS A 643 34.64 24.15 -18.17
N PRO A 644 34.16 24.93 -17.18
CA PRO A 644 32.72 25.15 -16.98
C PRO A 644 32.02 25.84 -18.17
N LYS A 645 32.76 26.61 -18.99
CA LYS A 645 32.26 27.20 -20.26
C LYS A 645 31.91 26.14 -21.31
N VAL A 646 32.53 24.96 -21.26
CA VAL A 646 32.19 23.79 -22.09
C VAL A 646 30.95 23.09 -21.52
N ALA A 647 30.89 22.92 -20.19
CA ALA A 647 29.73 22.34 -19.52
C ALA A 647 28.43 23.15 -19.77
N LEU A 648 28.48 24.48 -19.71
CA LEU A 648 27.34 25.34 -20.06
C LEU A 648 26.88 25.15 -21.52
N ARG A 649 27.80 25.01 -22.47
CA ARG A 649 27.46 24.74 -23.88
C ARG A 649 26.82 23.37 -24.05
N LEU A 650 27.28 22.38 -23.30
CA LEU A 650 26.70 21.04 -23.29
C LEU A 650 25.31 21.02 -22.64
N LEU A 651 25.09 21.76 -21.55
CA LEU A 651 23.76 21.98 -20.95
C LEU A 651 22.79 22.60 -21.96
N VAL A 652 23.23 23.64 -22.68
CA VAL A 652 22.45 24.28 -23.75
C VAL A 652 22.17 23.31 -24.91
N ALA A 653 23.14 22.45 -25.29
CA ALA A 653 22.91 21.43 -26.31
C ALA A 653 21.85 20.39 -25.90
N HIS A 654 21.84 19.96 -24.64
CA HIS A 654 20.78 19.08 -24.08
C HIS A 654 19.41 19.77 -24.10
N ALA A 655 19.35 21.08 -23.85
CA ALA A 655 18.12 21.86 -23.94
C ALA A 655 17.62 22.06 -25.39
N ILE A 656 18.52 22.16 -26.38
CA ILE A 656 18.17 22.41 -27.79
C ILE A 656 17.78 21.13 -28.55
N VAL A 657 18.54 20.05 -28.42
CA VAL A 657 18.30 18.79 -29.16
C VAL A 657 17.18 17.96 -28.51
N GLY A 658 16.87 18.26 -27.26
CA GLY A 658 15.79 17.65 -26.49
C GLY A 658 16.27 16.50 -25.59
N SER A 659 15.63 16.42 -24.43
CA SER A 659 15.63 15.24 -23.56
C SER A 659 14.18 14.94 -23.18
N HIS A 660 13.88 13.68 -22.87
CA HIS A 660 12.54 13.19 -22.58
C HIS A 660 12.04 13.52 -21.16
N LEU A 661 12.49 14.63 -20.56
CA LEU A 661 11.54 15.69 -20.16
C LEU A 661 12.10 17.07 -19.76
N PHE A 662 13.33 17.34 -19.30
CA PHE A 662 14.55 16.58 -19.00
C PHE A 662 14.59 16.05 -17.54
N ARG A 663 15.26 14.92 -17.31
CA ARG A 663 15.73 14.47 -15.98
C ARG A 663 17.25 14.37 -16.00
N VAL A 664 17.93 15.06 -15.08
CA VAL A 664 19.33 14.73 -14.77
C VAL A 664 19.32 13.50 -13.88
N THR A 665 19.65 12.34 -14.45
CA THR A 665 19.99 11.15 -13.65
C THR A 665 21.50 11.06 -13.56
N PRO A 666 22.09 10.89 -12.36
CA PRO A 666 23.48 10.48 -12.27
C PRO A 666 23.69 9.21 -13.08
N GLU A 667 24.76 9.15 -13.87
CA GLU A 667 25.26 7.88 -14.41
C GLU A 667 25.57 6.95 -13.21
N PRO A 668 24.93 5.77 -13.10
CA PRO A 668 25.05 4.92 -11.91
C PRO A 668 26.48 4.48 -11.54
N GLN A 669 27.47 4.67 -12.42
CA GLN A 669 28.88 4.34 -12.22
C GLN A 669 29.10 2.87 -11.78
N SER A 670 28.12 2.02 -12.09
CA SER A 670 28.00 0.68 -11.55
C SER A 670 28.40 -0.37 -12.57
N THR A 671 28.98 -1.46 -12.08
CA THR A 671 29.37 -2.63 -12.86
C THR A 671 29.14 -3.87 -12.01
N ARG A 672 28.76 -4.97 -12.66
CA ARG A 672 28.53 -6.27 -12.01
C ARG A 672 29.82 -7.01 -11.63
N ASN A 673 30.99 -6.41 -11.92
CA ASN A 673 32.28 -6.96 -11.55
C ASN A 673 32.91 -6.09 -10.46
N ASP A 674 33.10 -6.67 -9.27
CA ASP A 674 33.55 -5.93 -8.09
C ASP A 674 34.96 -5.33 -8.26
N GLY A 675 35.88 -6.04 -8.93
CA GLY A 675 37.23 -5.53 -9.21
C GLY A 675 37.25 -4.34 -10.17
N VAL A 676 36.30 -4.25 -11.12
CA VAL A 676 36.13 -3.03 -11.95
C VAL A 676 35.54 -1.89 -11.14
N ARG A 677 34.63 -2.18 -10.20
CA ARG A 677 34.03 -1.15 -9.34
C ARG A 677 35.10 -0.54 -8.41
N GLU A 678 35.85 -1.36 -7.70
CA GLU A 678 36.96 -0.94 -6.81
C GLU A 678 38.05 -0.16 -7.58
N SER A 679 38.40 -0.61 -8.79
CA SER A 679 39.32 0.08 -9.70
C SER A 679 38.83 1.49 -10.07
N VAL A 680 37.55 1.66 -10.42
CA VAL A 680 36.98 2.97 -10.76
C VAL A 680 36.84 3.87 -9.52
N GLU A 681 36.38 3.33 -8.38
CA GLU A 681 36.23 4.07 -7.12
C GLU A 681 37.57 4.63 -6.61
N THR A 682 38.67 3.90 -6.84
CA THR A 682 40.03 4.32 -6.46
C THR A 682 40.80 5.05 -7.56
N CYS A 683 40.23 5.21 -8.76
CA CYS A 683 40.92 5.89 -9.86
C CYS A 683 41.03 7.40 -9.60
N ARG A 684 42.13 7.99 -10.10
CA ARG A 684 42.43 9.42 -9.88
C ARG A 684 41.31 10.35 -10.40
N GLY A 685 40.65 9.97 -11.49
CA GLY A 685 39.51 10.73 -12.05
C GLY A 685 38.22 10.67 -11.22
N GLU A 686 38.00 9.65 -10.39
CA GLU A 686 36.92 9.70 -9.37
C GLU A 686 37.36 10.56 -8.19
N ALA A 687 38.53 10.30 -7.62
CA ALA A 687 39.02 11.02 -6.45
C ALA A 687 39.05 12.55 -6.63
N GLU A 688 39.55 13.02 -7.79
CA GLU A 688 39.61 14.47 -8.09
C GLU A 688 38.22 15.06 -8.41
N PHE A 689 37.31 14.30 -9.02
CA PHE A 689 35.93 14.75 -9.25
C PHE A 689 35.13 14.82 -7.94
N ASP A 690 35.30 13.83 -7.06
CA ASP A 690 34.68 13.74 -5.74
C ASP A 690 35.09 14.90 -4.81
N GLU A 691 36.35 15.32 -4.83
CA GLU A 691 36.81 16.54 -4.14
C GLU A 691 36.01 17.78 -4.59
N ARG A 692 35.85 17.96 -5.90
CA ARG A 692 35.09 19.08 -6.49
C ARG A 692 33.59 18.99 -6.21
N ARG A 693 33.03 17.77 -6.23
CA ARG A 693 31.63 17.47 -5.89
C ARG A 693 31.32 17.89 -4.44
N ARG A 694 32.15 17.50 -3.46
CA ARG A 694 31.98 17.91 -2.06
C ARG A 694 32.01 19.42 -1.86
N ALA A 695 32.88 20.13 -2.58
CA ALA A 695 32.90 21.60 -2.54
C ALA A 695 31.59 22.22 -3.05
N VAL A 696 31.00 21.69 -4.13
CA VAL A 696 29.71 22.16 -4.66
C VAL A 696 28.53 21.79 -3.74
N LEU A 697 28.51 20.61 -3.13
CA LEU A 697 27.52 20.24 -2.10
C LEU A 697 27.51 21.24 -0.94
N GLY A 698 28.70 21.64 -0.46
CA GLY A 698 28.85 22.66 0.58
C GLY A 698 28.35 24.05 0.16
N LEU A 699 28.57 24.46 -1.10
CA LEU A 699 28.03 25.73 -1.62
C LEU A 699 26.50 25.76 -1.61
N LEU A 700 25.86 24.64 -1.96
CA LEU A 700 24.41 24.49 -2.03
C LEU A 700 23.75 24.21 -0.66
N GLY A 701 24.54 24.02 0.40
CA GLY A 701 24.04 23.78 1.76
C GLY A 701 23.60 22.33 2.02
N PHE A 702 24.10 21.38 1.22
CA PHE A 702 23.88 19.94 1.42
C PHE A 702 24.97 19.33 2.33
N SER A 703 24.75 18.10 2.80
CA SER A 703 25.80 17.35 3.49
C SER A 703 26.95 17.03 2.53
N ALA A 704 28.19 17.09 3.01
CA ALA A 704 29.37 16.64 2.26
C ALA A 704 29.41 15.11 2.06
N GLU A 705 28.49 14.38 2.69
CA GLU A 705 28.27 12.94 2.57
C GLU A 705 27.15 12.59 1.56
N GLU A 706 26.48 13.57 0.94
CA GLU A 706 25.52 13.29 -0.14
C GLU A 706 26.24 12.69 -1.36
N ALA A 707 25.67 11.63 -1.94
CA ALA A 707 26.34 10.88 -3.00
C ALA A 707 26.46 11.66 -4.33
N THR A 708 25.53 12.56 -4.62
CA THR A 708 25.41 13.29 -5.89
C THR A 708 24.80 14.67 -5.68
N VAL A 709 25.13 15.64 -6.53
CA VAL A 709 24.46 16.95 -6.59
C VAL A 709 23.09 16.82 -7.28
N THR A 710 22.95 15.84 -8.19
CA THR A 710 21.78 15.62 -9.02
C THR A 710 20.79 14.63 -8.36
N GLY A 711 19.54 15.08 -8.12
CA GLY A 711 18.58 14.36 -7.28
C GLY A 711 17.21 14.09 -7.95
N GLY A 712 16.59 12.97 -7.60
CA GLY A 712 15.35 12.48 -8.23
C GLY A 712 14.01 12.86 -7.58
N ASN A 713 14.01 13.60 -6.46
CA ASN A 713 12.82 13.88 -5.66
C ASN A 713 12.40 15.36 -5.75
N CYS A 714 11.62 15.69 -6.77
CA CYS A 714 11.09 17.04 -6.98
C CYS A 714 9.89 17.32 -6.07
N ASP A 715 10.13 17.88 -4.88
CA ASP A 715 9.12 18.70 -4.20
C ASP A 715 9.34 20.20 -4.52
N GLY A 716 8.27 20.98 -4.50
CA GLY A 716 8.33 22.41 -4.86
C GLY A 716 9.07 23.29 -3.85
N TYR A 717 9.30 22.80 -2.63
CA TYR A 717 9.98 23.55 -1.56
C TYR A 717 11.51 23.47 -1.71
N ARG A 718 12.05 22.29 -2.02
CA ARG A 718 13.49 22.08 -2.28
C ARG A 718 13.94 22.78 -3.56
N LEU A 719 13.10 22.78 -4.61
CA LEU A 719 13.38 23.56 -5.83
C LEU A 719 13.54 25.06 -5.53
N ALA A 720 12.61 25.64 -4.76
CA ALA A 720 12.68 27.04 -4.37
C ALA A 720 13.91 27.34 -3.50
N GLY A 721 14.24 26.45 -2.56
CA GLY A 721 15.43 26.58 -1.70
C GLY A 721 16.75 26.58 -2.49
N VAL A 722 16.93 25.64 -3.42
CA VAL A 722 18.14 25.58 -4.27
C VAL A 722 18.20 26.77 -5.22
N PHE A 723 17.08 27.19 -5.81
CA PHE A 723 17.02 28.35 -6.69
C PHE A 723 17.42 29.64 -5.96
N LEU A 724 16.86 29.90 -4.78
CA LEU A 724 17.23 31.05 -3.94
C LEU A 724 18.72 30.98 -3.56
N ARG A 725 19.23 29.81 -3.19
CA ARG A 725 20.64 29.63 -2.85
C ARG A 725 21.59 29.91 -4.03
N LEU A 726 21.18 29.58 -5.25
CA LEU A 726 21.94 29.88 -6.48
C LEU A 726 21.95 31.38 -6.80
N LEU A 727 20.88 32.13 -6.50
CA LEU A 727 20.84 33.59 -6.69
C LEU A 727 21.81 34.34 -5.76
N ASP A 728 22.12 33.78 -4.59
CA ASP A 728 23.11 34.34 -3.65
C ASP A 728 24.57 34.03 -4.02
N LEU A 729 24.81 33.19 -5.03
CA LEU A 729 26.16 32.79 -5.46
C LEU A 729 26.66 33.66 -6.63
N PRO A 730 27.95 34.04 -6.66
CA PRO A 730 28.51 34.75 -7.81
C PRO A 730 28.55 33.82 -9.04
N ASP A 731 28.38 34.37 -10.24
CA ASP A 731 28.34 33.65 -11.53
C ASP A 731 29.42 32.58 -11.67
N ARG A 732 30.64 32.85 -11.19
CA ARG A 732 31.75 31.88 -11.21
C ARG A 732 31.42 30.60 -10.45
N ALA A 733 30.83 30.70 -9.26
CA ALA A 733 30.41 29.54 -8.47
C ALA A 733 29.22 28.80 -9.10
N VAL A 734 28.29 29.53 -9.74
CA VAL A 734 27.19 28.92 -10.52
C VAL A 734 27.74 28.14 -11.73
N MET A 735 28.76 28.66 -12.39
CA MET A 735 29.46 27.98 -13.49
C MET A 735 30.19 26.71 -13.01
N ASP A 736 30.78 26.72 -11.81
CA ASP A 736 31.38 25.54 -11.19
C ASP A 736 30.32 24.47 -10.82
N VAL A 737 29.14 24.88 -10.33
CA VAL A 737 27.98 23.97 -10.11
C VAL A 737 27.52 23.30 -11.41
N ILE A 738 27.44 24.06 -12.51
CA ILE A 738 27.04 23.53 -13.83
C ILE A 738 28.03 22.46 -14.32
N ALA A 739 29.34 22.62 -14.05
CA ALA A 739 30.34 21.62 -14.43
C ALA A 739 30.16 20.29 -13.71
N ILE A 740 29.83 20.30 -12.40
CA ILE A 740 29.55 19.08 -11.64
C ILE A 740 28.24 18.44 -12.06
N VAL A 741 27.15 19.22 -12.18
CA VAL A 741 25.83 18.71 -12.59
C VAL A 741 25.88 18.04 -13.97
N ILE A 742 26.62 18.60 -14.92
CA ILE A 742 26.82 17.98 -16.24
C ILE A 742 27.80 16.81 -16.17
N GLY A 743 28.84 16.87 -15.33
CA GLY A 743 29.78 15.77 -15.11
C GLY A 743 29.14 14.51 -14.51
N GLU A 744 28.16 14.65 -13.62
CA GLU A 744 27.36 13.52 -13.09
C GLU A 744 26.40 12.93 -14.13
N ALA A 745 26.01 13.72 -15.14
CA ALA A 745 24.97 13.39 -16.13
C ALA A 745 25.50 12.74 -17.42
N LEU A 746 26.83 12.60 -17.57
CA LEU A 746 27.44 12.04 -18.78
C LEU A 746 27.26 10.52 -18.80
N ALA A 747 26.55 10.00 -19.81
CA ALA A 747 26.42 8.56 -19.99
C ALA A 747 27.77 7.91 -20.37
N ALA A 748 28.19 6.88 -19.64
CA ALA A 748 29.44 6.17 -19.91
C ALA A 748 29.42 5.50 -21.31
N GLY A 749 30.54 5.55 -22.03
CA GLY A 749 30.65 5.05 -23.41
C GLY A 749 29.85 5.85 -24.47
N GLY A 750 29.19 6.93 -24.08
CA GLY A 750 28.40 7.78 -24.98
C GLY A 750 29.23 8.72 -25.86
N ALA A 751 28.70 9.09 -27.02
CA ALA A 751 29.35 10.04 -27.94
C ALA A 751 29.60 11.43 -27.33
N ALA A 752 28.88 11.80 -26.26
CA ALA A 752 29.13 13.04 -25.50
C ALA A 752 30.49 13.01 -24.78
N VAL A 753 30.85 11.88 -24.16
CA VAL A 753 32.16 11.69 -23.49
C VAL A 753 33.28 11.82 -24.52
N GLU A 754 33.13 11.21 -25.70
CA GLU A 754 34.09 11.32 -26.80
C GLU A 754 34.21 12.75 -27.34
N ALA A 755 33.09 13.46 -27.52
CA ALA A 755 33.08 14.83 -28.01
C ALA A 755 33.73 15.81 -27.03
N VAL A 756 33.43 15.69 -25.72
CA VAL A 756 34.00 16.54 -24.67
C VAL A 756 35.47 16.20 -24.44
N GLY A 757 35.83 14.93 -24.29
CA GLY A 757 37.22 14.50 -24.06
C GLY A 757 38.15 14.93 -25.19
N SER A 758 37.71 14.79 -26.45
CA SER A 758 38.46 15.26 -27.61
C SER A 758 38.51 16.78 -27.75
N HIS A 759 37.50 17.52 -27.25
CA HIS A 759 37.48 18.98 -27.30
C HIS A 759 38.33 19.64 -26.20
N ILE A 760 38.31 19.06 -25.00
CA ILE A 760 39.17 19.48 -23.88
C ILE A 760 40.63 19.07 -24.12
N GLY A 761 40.86 17.96 -24.84
CA GLY A 761 42.19 17.39 -25.05
C GLY A 761 42.64 16.58 -23.85
N VAL A 762 41.77 15.71 -23.33
CA VAL A 762 42.01 14.89 -22.13
C VAL A 762 43.16 13.90 -22.38
N ASP A 763 44.31 14.21 -21.79
CA ASP A 763 45.45 13.30 -21.71
C ASP A 763 45.23 12.24 -20.62
N MET A 764 44.86 11.04 -21.07
CA MET A 764 44.49 9.94 -20.18
C MET A 764 45.65 9.39 -19.35
N ALA A 765 46.91 9.69 -19.68
CA ALA A 765 48.05 9.32 -18.84
C ALA A 765 48.07 10.07 -17.49
N GLN A 766 47.33 11.19 -17.40
CA GLN A 766 47.20 11.96 -16.17
C GLN A 766 46.11 11.40 -15.25
N TRP A 767 45.11 10.69 -15.80
CA TRP A 767 43.88 10.30 -15.11
C TRP A 767 43.75 8.80 -14.85
N TRP A 768 44.48 7.97 -15.62
CA TRP A 768 44.43 6.51 -15.56
C TRP A 768 45.84 5.91 -15.50
N GLN A 769 45.95 4.79 -14.81
CA GLN A 769 47.14 3.94 -14.77
C GLN A 769 46.71 2.46 -14.80
N ALA A 770 47.56 1.57 -15.31
CA ALA A 770 47.24 0.14 -15.34
C ALA A 770 47.16 -0.45 -13.93
N ASP A 771 46.04 -1.12 -13.64
CA ASP A 771 45.77 -1.81 -12.37
C ASP A 771 45.61 -3.34 -12.55
N ALA A 772 45.35 -4.05 -11.46
CA ALA A 772 45.13 -5.50 -11.51
C ALA A 772 43.92 -5.91 -12.35
N ALA A 773 42.79 -5.18 -12.23
CA ALA A 773 41.55 -5.48 -12.95
C ALA A 773 41.73 -5.35 -14.47
N PHE A 774 42.45 -4.32 -14.94
CA PHE A 774 42.82 -4.15 -16.34
C PHE A 774 43.53 -5.39 -16.89
N PHE A 775 44.56 -5.87 -16.19
CA PHE A 775 45.31 -7.05 -16.63
C PHE A 775 44.44 -8.30 -16.63
N GLU A 776 43.61 -8.54 -15.62
CA GLU A 776 42.72 -9.71 -15.59
C GLU A 776 41.74 -9.75 -16.77
N LEU A 777 41.17 -8.61 -17.14
CA LEU A 777 40.14 -8.51 -18.18
C LEU A 777 40.66 -8.74 -19.61
N ILE A 778 41.96 -8.60 -19.87
CA ILE A 778 42.54 -8.93 -21.19
C ILE A 778 42.49 -10.45 -21.40
N ARG A 779 41.57 -10.91 -22.27
CA ARG A 779 41.39 -12.33 -22.63
C ARG A 779 41.89 -12.70 -24.04
N ASP A 780 42.14 -11.73 -24.91
CA ASP A 780 42.65 -11.98 -26.27
C ASP A 780 44.18 -11.97 -26.30
N LYS A 781 44.79 -13.10 -26.69
CA LYS A 781 46.24 -13.27 -26.74
C LYS A 781 46.89 -12.43 -27.86
N GLU A 782 46.19 -12.19 -28.96
CA GLU A 782 46.71 -11.35 -30.06
C GLU A 782 46.84 -9.90 -29.60
N VAL A 783 45.78 -9.37 -28.97
CA VAL A 783 45.78 -8.02 -28.40
C VAL A 783 46.86 -7.87 -27.33
N LEU A 784 46.98 -8.86 -26.44
CA LEU A 784 48.03 -8.88 -25.42
C LEU A 784 49.44 -8.89 -26.03
N GLY A 785 49.65 -9.61 -27.13
CA GLY A 785 50.91 -9.56 -27.89
C GLY A 785 51.20 -8.17 -28.49
N ARG A 786 50.18 -7.45 -28.98
CA ARG A 786 50.32 -6.06 -29.44
C ARG A 786 50.66 -5.09 -28.30
N ILE A 787 50.08 -5.30 -27.11
CA ILE A 787 50.40 -4.50 -25.91
C ILE A 787 51.84 -4.77 -25.44
N VAL A 788 52.30 -6.02 -25.46
CA VAL A 788 53.70 -6.36 -25.17
C VAL A 788 54.65 -5.71 -26.19
N ALA A 789 54.28 -5.63 -27.47
CA ALA A 789 55.09 -4.94 -28.48
C ALA A 789 55.17 -3.42 -28.24
N GLU A 790 54.08 -2.82 -27.77
CA GLU A 790 53.99 -1.39 -27.46
C GLU A 790 54.77 -1.00 -26.19
N VAL A 791 54.76 -1.85 -25.15
CA VAL A 791 55.39 -1.55 -23.84
C VAL A 791 56.82 -2.11 -23.73
N ALA A 792 57.08 -3.30 -24.25
CA ALA A 792 58.38 -3.99 -24.14
C ALA A 792 59.17 -4.07 -25.45
N GLY A 793 58.59 -3.61 -26.57
CA GLY A 793 59.21 -3.60 -27.89
C GLY A 793 59.02 -4.87 -28.71
N GLU A 794 59.05 -4.71 -30.04
CA GLU A 794 58.74 -5.77 -31.03
C GLU A 794 59.60 -7.04 -30.87
N ALA A 795 60.88 -6.89 -30.47
CA ALA A 795 61.78 -8.01 -30.22
C ALA A 795 61.35 -8.86 -29.01
N VAL A 796 60.89 -8.22 -27.93
CA VAL A 796 60.41 -8.92 -26.72
C VAL A 796 59.06 -9.59 -27.02
N ALA A 797 58.17 -8.92 -27.74
CA ALA A 797 56.89 -9.49 -28.17
C ALA A 797 57.08 -10.73 -29.06
N SER A 798 58.00 -10.64 -30.04
CA SER A 798 58.33 -11.76 -30.94
C SER A 798 58.92 -12.95 -30.18
N ALA A 799 59.88 -12.70 -29.28
CA ALA A 799 60.51 -13.75 -28.47
C ALA A 799 59.52 -14.48 -27.53
N ASN A 800 58.46 -13.79 -27.10
CA ASN A 800 57.46 -14.34 -26.17
C ASN A 800 56.12 -14.72 -26.85
N ALA A 801 56.01 -14.68 -28.18
CA ALA A 801 54.74 -14.95 -28.88
C ALA A 801 54.13 -16.34 -28.54
N GLY A 802 54.96 -17.33 -28.23
CA GLY A 802 54.55 -18.66 -27.78
C GLY A 802 53.97 -18.71 -26.36
N GLU A 803 54.34 -17.78 -25.49
CA GLU A 803 54.11 -17.85 -24.04
C GLU A 803 52.64 -17.84 -23.59
N LYS A 804 52.40 -18.23 -22.34
CA LYS A 804 51.06 -18.17 -21.74
C LYS A 804 50.64 -16.72 -21.51
N SER A 805 49.33 -16.45 -21.60
CA SER A 805 48.78 -15.09 -21.38
C SER A 805 49.08 -14.53 -19.98
N LYS A 806 49.34 -15.38 -18.97
CA LYS A 806 49.81 -14.95 -17.65
C LYS A 806 51.22 -14.34 -17.74
N THR A 807 52.18 -15.06 -18.32
CA THR A 807 53.56 -14.60 -18.57
C THR A 807 53.58 -13.26 -19.33
N LEU A 808 52.73 -13.14 -20.37
CA LEU A 808 52.65 -11.91 -21.16
C LEU A 808 52.10 -10.71 -20.37
N LYS A 809 51.15 -10.91 -19.44
CA LYS A 809 50.66 -9.86 -18.52
C LYS A 809 51.75 -9.43 -17.54
N GLU A 810 52.48 -10.39 -16.96
CA GLU A 810 53.60 -10.15 -16.04
C GLU A 810 54.72 -9.35 -16.73
N ILE A 811 55.05 -9.65 -18.00
CA ILE A 811 56.02 -8.87 -18.78
C ILE A 811 55.61 -7.40 -18.92
N VAL A 812 54.32 -7.11 -19.16
CA VAL A 812 53.83 -5.72 -19.26
C VAL A 812 53.85 -5.03 -17.89
N ALA A 813 53.31 -5.69 -16.86
CA ALA A 813 53.26 -5.15 -15.49
C ALA A 813 54.67 -4.79 -14.98
N ASP A 814 55.67 -5.63 -15.21
CA ASP A 814 57.05 -5.37 -14.78
C ASP A 814 57.70 -4.19 -15.51
N HIS A 815 57.41 -3.98 -16.80
CA HIS A 815 57.88 -2.79 -17.52
C HIS A 815 57.20 -1.51 -17.03
N LEU A 816 55.92 -1.54 -16.65
CA LEU A 816 55.26 -0.36 -16.07
C LEU A 816 55.77 -0.06 -14.64
N ALA A 817 56.07 -1.10 -13.86
CA ALA A 817 56.61 -0.98 -12.51
C ALA A 817 58.12 -0.65 -12.47
N GLY A 818 58.88 -0.98 -13.52
CA GLY A 818 60.35 -0.98 -13.48
C GLY A 818 60.92 -2.14 -12.65
N ALA A 819 60.20 -3.25 -12.57
CA ALA A 819 60.52 -4.42 -11.76
C ALA A 819 61.29 -5.49 -12.55
N ASN A 820 61.85 -6.48 -11.85
CA ASN A 820 62.48 -7.68 -12.44
C ASN A 820 63.55 -7.38 -13.53
N GLY A 821 64.30 -6.28 -13.36
CA GLY A 821 65.38 -5.87 -14.28
C GLY A 821 64.93 -5.25 -15.60
N ARG A 822 63.64 -4.92 -15.75
CA ARG A 822 63.04 -4.32 -16.94
C ARG A 822 63.08 -2.80 -16.86
N ALA A 823 63.25 -2.14 -18.01
CA ALA A 823 63.23 -0.67 -18.08
C ALA A 823 61.83 -0.15 -17.77
N LYS A 824 61.72 0.86 -16.90
CA LYS A 824 60.44 1.46 -16.53
C LYS A 824 59.85 2.27 -17.69
N VAL A 825 58.59 2.00 -18.03
CA VAL A 825 57.80 2.75 -19.00
C VAL A 825 56.76 3.58 -18.23
N GLU A 826 56.88 4.90 -18.32
CA GLU A 826 55.98 5.85 -17.66
C GLU A 826 54.94 6.40 -18.63
N ASN A 827 53.78 6.83 -18.12
CA ASN A 827 52.70 7.48 -18.88
C ASN A 827 52.12 6.64 -20.05
N TRP A 828 52.25 5.30 -19.99
CA TRP A 828 51.64 4.42 -21.00
C TRP A 828 50.12 4.30 -20.82
N VAL A 829 49.40 4.36 -21.94
CA VAL A 829 47.93 4.24 -22.01
C VAL A 829 47.56 3.35 -23.22
N PRO A 830 46.72 2.33 -23.06
CA PRO A 830 46.30 1.48 -24.18
C PRO A 830 45.41 2.24 -25.17
N LYS A 831 45.47 1.87 -26.45
CA LYS A 831 44.81 2.60 -27.56
C LYS A 831 43.30 2.83 -27.40
N TRP A 832 42.58 1.94 -26.71
CA TRP A 832 41.15 2.10 -26.42
C TRP A 832 40.85 3.23 -25.43
N MET A 833 41.83 3.58 -24.58
CA MET A 833 41.76 4.61 -23.56
C MET A 833 42.24 5.98 -24.07
N ALA A 834 42.81 6.11 -25.27
CA ALA A 834 43.25 7.41 -25.83
C ALA A 834 42.07 8.29 -26.31
N PHE A 835 42.26 9.60 -26.41
CA PHE A 835 41.34 10.50 -27.13
C PHE A 835 42.07 11.09 -28.36
N PRO A 836 41.66 10.76 -29.61
CA PRO A 836 40.61 9.80 -29.99
C PRO A 836 41.02 8.34 -29.74
N PRO A 837 40.05 7.42 -29.51
CA PRO A 837 40.32 6.02 -29.26
C PRO A 837 40.61 5.24 -30.55
N ALA A 838 41.45 4.21 -30.46
CA ALA A 838 41.77 3.31 -31.57
C ALA A 838 41.77 1.82 -31.14
N GLY A 839 41.50 0.93 -32.09
CA GLY A 839 41.61 -0.52 -31.90
C GLY A 839 43.04 -1.04 -32.11
N TYR A 840 43.33 -2.21 -31.56
CA TYR A 840 44.54 -2.99 -31.82
C TYR A 840 44.43 -3.91 -33.04
N THR A 841 43.22 -4.21 -33.50
CA THR A 841 42.94 -5.11 -34.63
C THR A 841 41.89 -4.52 -35.59
N ALA A 842 41.77 -5.12 -36.78
CA ALA A 842 40.72 -4.77 -37.73
C ALA A 842 39.34 -5.41 -37.43
N ARG A 843 39.19 -6.19 -36.33
CA ARG A 843 37.93 -6.88 -35.99
C ARG A 843 36.83 -5.94 -35.51
N GLY A 844 37.22 -4.79 -34.94
CA GLY A 844 36.29 -3.86 -34.31
C GLY A 844 35.61 -4.46 -33.07
N GLY A 845 34.44 -3.92 -32.73
CA GLY A 845 33.73 -4.28 -31.51
C GLY A 845 34.18 -3.51 -30.25
N VAL A 846 34.96 -2.44 -30.41
CA VAL A 846 35.29 -1.48 -29.34
C VAL A 846 34.27 -0.34 -29.39
N GLY A 847 33.54 -0.12 -28.28
CA GLY A 847 32.43 0.83 -28.19
C GLY A 847 32.87 2.29 -28.36
N THR A 848 33.98 2.68 -27.74
CA THR A 848 34.53 4.05 -27.80
C THR A 848 34.93 4.47 -29.20
N VAL A 849 35.52 3.56 -29.98
CA VAL A 849 35.86 3.79 -31.40
C VAL A 849 34.59 4.04 -32.23
N LYS A 850 33.50 3.30 -31.97
CA LYS A 850 32.20 3.53 -32.60
C LYS A 850 31.60 4.89 -32.18
N ALA A 851 31.72 5.28 -30.91
CA ALA A 851 31.25 6.57 -30.42
C ALA A 851 32.06 7.75 -31.02
N ALA A 852 33.38 7.64 -31.12
CA ALA A 852 34.24 8.62 -31.77
C ALA A 852 33.93 8.78 -33.27
N ALA A 853 33.58 7.69 -33.96
CA ALA A 853 33.13 7.75 -35.35
C ALA A 853 31.80 8.53 -35.53
N LEU A 854 30.90 8.49 -34.54
CA LEU A 854 29.68 9.33 -34.56
C LEU A 854 30.02 10.82 -34.40
N VAL A 855 31.00 11.16 -33.54
CA VAL A 855 31.48 12.54 -33.37
C VAL A 855 32.16 13.04 -34.65
N ALA A 856 33.00 12.22 -35.29
CA ALA A 856 33.63 12.55 -36.56
C ALA A 856 32.60 12.76 -37.69
N ALA A 857 31.58 11.90 -37.77
CA ALA A 857 30.48 12.04 -38.74
C ALA A 857 29.66 13.32 -38.50
N ALA A 858 29.40 13.70 -37.24
CA ALA A 858 28.70 14.94 -36.90
C ALA A 858 29.50 16.20 -37.31
N ARG A 859 30.82 16.19 -37.12
CA ARG A 859 31.72 17.29 -37.56
C ARG A 859 31.79 17.40 -39.09
N ALA A 860 31.67 16.30 -39.82
CA ALA A 860 31.66 16.31 -41.28
C ALA A 860 30.36 16.88 -41.90
N THR A 861 29.36 17.20 -41.07
CA THR A 861 28.07 17.79 -41.49
C THR A 861 27.90 19.28 -41.15
N GLU A 862 28.98 19.99 -40.80
CA GLU A 862 28.93 21.45 -40.61
C GLU A 862 28.59 22.20 -41.92
N PRO A 863 27.68 23.19 -41.89
CA PRO A 863 27.37 24.02 -43.06
C PRO A 863 28.52 24.98 -43.39
N ASP A 864 28.60 25.38 -44.66
CA ASP A 864 29.65 26.24 -45.22
C ASP A 864 29.88 27.53 -44.38
N PRO A 865 31.10 27.76 -43.85
CA PRO A 865 31.39 28.93 -43.02
C PRO A 865 31.39 30.27 -43.78
N THR A 866 31.17 30.26 -45.10
CA THR A 866 30.97 31.49 -45.90
C THR A 866 29.50 31.94 -45.98
N ALA A 867 28.56 31.20 -45.41
CA ALA A 867 27.17 31.65 -45.28
C ALA A 867 27.11 32.92 -44.40
N PRO A 868 26.52 34.04 -44.87
CA PRO A 868 26.51 35.28 -44.11
C PRO A 868 25.68 35.13 -42.84
N ALA A 869 26.31 35.38 -41.69
CA ALA A 869 25.66 35.37 -40.38
C ALA A 869 24.66 36.53 -40.26
N SER A 870 23.45 36.33 -40.78
CA SER A 870 22.34 37.27 -40.63
C SER A 870 21.44 36.88 -39.45
N ALA A 871 21.01 37.91 -38.71
CA ALA A 871 20.00 37.86 -37.64
C ALA A 871 20.35 37.06 -36.37
N LEU A 872 21.15 37.67 -35.49
CA LEU A 872 20.82 37.70 -34.05
C LEU A 872 20.80 39.17 -33.58
N LEU A 873 19.82 39.46 -32.71
CA LEU A 873 19.11 40.73 -32.48
C LEU A 873 19.95 41.96 -32.02
N PRO A 874 19.38 43.20 -32.09
CA PRO A 874 20.13 44.46 -32.00
C PRO A 874 20.46 44.94 -30.58
N GLU A 875 21.34 45.95 -30.51
CA GLU A 875 21.69 46.73 -29.31
C GLU A 875 20.49 47.53 -28.74
N GLU A 876 19.75 46.98 -27.79
CA GLU A 876 18.87 47.77 -26.89
C GLU A 876 18.94 47.28 -25.43
N ALA A 877 20.10 47.49 -24.78
CA ALA A 877 20.28 47.28 -23.35
C ALA A 877 21.02 48.43 -22.63
N GLU A 878 21.02 49.65 -23.21
CA GLU A 878 21.61 50.86 -22.60
C GLU A 878 20.57 51.98 -22.36
N LYS A 879 19.32 51.61 -22.02
CA LYS A 879 18.23 52.57 -21.68
C LYS A 879 17.33 52.15 -20.52
N LEU A 880 17.90 51.55 -19.48
CA LEU A 880 17.22 51.34 -18.18
C LEU A 880 18.15 51.69 -17.00
N ALA A 881 18.63 52.93 -17.03
CA ALA A 881 19.32 53.60 -15.92
C ALA A 881 18.87 55.08 -15.86
N ALA A 882 17.63 55.30 -15.40
CA ALA A 882 17.05 56.59 -15.04
C ALA A 882 15.97 56.36 -13.97
#